data_AF-A0A1J4L5N4-F1
#
_entry.id   AF-A0A1J4L5N4-F1
#
_cell.length_a   1.000
_cell.length_b   1.000
_cell.length_c   1.000
_cell.angle_alpha   90.00
_cell.angle_beta   90.00
_cell.angle_gamma   90.00
#
_symmetry.space_group_name_H-M   'P 1'
#
loop_
_entity.id
_entity.type
_entity.pdbx_description
1 polymer ?
#
loop_
_entity_poly.entity_id
_entity_poly.type
_entity_poly.pdbx_seq_one_letter_code
_entity_poly.pdbx_strand_id
1 'polypeptide(L)'
;MGCVQTAPKPRQIKQVNNFFDDEFSANGTFIYKEPVEQEIDYKAIVDAMWPEIIRGIEAIPRPTRCSPVLCLKENVTPLVLSTLHLRTGEGTKLKLPVAVFGIYQSSKYVVVGHVTILSMCSSRSDYLAFLENITRACGGYGRASYRVLILDMPKPVATALQSNMKSFDVRAEISNTISLDAKYHVIFTTTNSPHAATLLKLLESGVGLVLGYEDPITDADLKVAQNLIKNGGPGVGQNVSSASGRSITNSTINSPQNSTLNSFRTGSQLNLNSGLPSTGQTSSRTINTNSHSIQTSFQNIPYDSTSSNHGINESSHSMKRQASNRLVPVPEEPLTNRQVEVYKMKKLIELLGVGFPNSSFVVGSPDSTSFSLKFQRPTEFKLEGISKQFIALSKDLTTKAQNNKGKINFTTPILEDIDALVTLLRLHVSCLKDGRYYDEAKTLWDTIWHFLDSTGVEANNMMINIQLAHNIVFVLVEEVINKVPPSLFKGVDRSLPFPGNCSNTNLEDFALQAEFVCEMWHGTGLYIPPGTVAIVELNGKPIKGLYIQIGSHTERLVSHGDTLKRWSIITNRISVKSKKIKIASPFGGIIYIVAENIEIPLLGDTTSIDHSMYLSDQNTDISVENREDENPADNDNNQIDNNLDDASDGENESSTDKNFVISDSDGGNSESKTQNNGFIPIDLTNAEEEDDEILFNDGTLTIKATFRGVQRYSFFSVNDGGASWEATKELDAPMAEIETNFLIVTLRKKCLKNIDVSKFANFIDILLSKLLKFTVDESLRLFRLVFDVDLNENRPVCGYPIVMSEDMIQGVMQTDGQPSGELFLLLRFIASQSLPNVGWNPTIIDTISYIATVHAFKEMWPAVDPVTFSMEAMSPLFNVLHVIYKTNNVNLFPEAISIVRNVVSEYEERGIEEIPQLWKIFAKTLCQIAKKDYLRDLNIAVKKQNEDSGPNIMNMVLSSKSLNEYQLDDETANSGQIA
;
A
#
# COMPACT_ATOMS: atom_id res chain seq x y z
N MET A 1 -47.29 38.58 -47.15
CA MET A 1 -47.48 38.11 -45.75
C MET A 1 -46.33 37.16 -45.44
N GLY A 2 -45.78 37.18 -44.23
CA GLY A 2 -44.74 36.27 -43.79
C GLY A 2 -44.69 36.25 -42.26
N CYS A 3 -44.72 35.08 -41.65
CA CYS A 3 -44.95 34.95 -40.22
C CYS A 3 -43.68 35.22 -39.40
N VAL A 4 -43.80 36.08 -38.38
CA VAL A 4 -42.82 36.16 -37.30
C VAL A 4 -43.01 34.95 -36.39
N GLN A 5 -42.07 34.00 -36.40
CA GLN A 5 -42.03 32.98 -35.36
C GLN A 5 -41.43 33.58 -34.08
N THR A 6 -42.26 33.71 -33.05
CA THR A 6 -41.84 34.14 -31.72
C THR A 6 -41.00 33.05 -31.04
N ALA A 7 -39.89 33.45 -30.42
CA ALA A 7 -39.09 32.54 -29.61
C ALA A 7 -39.93 31.92 -28.47
N PRO A 8 -39.71 30.65 -28.10
CA PRO A 8 -40.45 30.01 -27.03
C PRO A 8 -40.15 30.70 -25.69
N LYS A 9 -41.21 31.01 -24.93
CA LYS A 9 -41.06 31.48 -23.55
C LYS A 9 -40.42 30.36 -22.70
N PRO A 10 -39.51 30.66 -21.77
CA PRO A 10 -39.01 29.66 -20.85
C PRO A 10 -40.16 29.08 -20.02
N ARG A 11 -40.30 27.75 -20.01
CA ARG A 11 -41.19 27.07 -19.05
C ARG A 11 -40.64 27.28 -17.66
N GLN A 12 -41.51 27.61 -16.70
CA GLN A 12 -41.19 27.45 -15.29
C GLN A 12 -40.98 25.94 -15.02
N ILE A 13 -39.74 25.57 -14.74
CA ILE A 13 -39.41 24.24 -14.23
C ILE A 13 -39.90 24.21 -12.77
N LYS A 14 -40.64 23.16 -12.38
CA LYS A 14 -41.03 22.97 -10.97
C LYS A 14 -39.76 22.80 -10.12
N GLN A 15 -39.82 23.23 -8.86
CA GLN A 15 -38.72 23.01 -7.91
C GLN A 15 -38.29 21.54 -7.94
N VAL A 16 -37.01 21.31 -8.23
CA VAL A 16 -36.33 20.03 -8.02
C VAL A 16 -35.85 20.05 -6.57
N ASN A 17 -36.11 18.97 -5.82
CA ASN A 17 -35.72 18.88 -4.41
C ASN A 17 -34.19 18.90 -4.25
N ASN A 18 -33.73 19.27 -3.06
CA ASN A 18 -32.34 19.65 -2.82
C ASN A 18 -31.37 18.47 -2.91
N PHE A 19 -30.60 18.39 -4.00
CA PHE A 19 -29.56 17.37 -4.24
C PHE A 19 -28.39 17.32 -3.24
N PHE A 20 -28.37 18.19 -2.22
CA PHE A 20 -27.28 18.33 -1.25
C PHE A 20 -27.72 18.58 0.20
N ASP A 21 -29.03 18.68 0.47
CA ASP A 21 -29.55 19.00 1.82
C ASP A 21 -30.31 17.82 2.45
N ASP A 22 -30.33 16.66 1.80
CA ASP A 22 -30.67 15.39 2.46
C ASP A 22 -29.54 15.03 3.45
N GLU A 23 -29.90 14.64 4.67
CA GLU A 23 -28.96 14.41 5.76
C GLU A 23 -27.92 13.32 5.45
N PHE A 24 -26.75 13.42 6.08
CA PHE A 24 -25.82 12.29 6.19
C PHE A 24 -26.50 11.15 6.95
N SER A 25 -27.18 10.24 6.24
CA SER A 25 -27.60 8.98 6.84
C SER A 25 -26.35 8.28 7.42
N ALA A 26 -26.45 7.79 8.66
CA ALA A 26 -25.31 7.32 9.47
C ALA A 26 -24.54 6.11 8.88
N ASN A 27 -24.94 5.64 7.70
CA ASN A 27 -24.37 4.50 6.97
C ASN A 27 -23.61 4.90 5.70
N GLY A 28 -23.55 6.20 5.34
CA GLY A 28 -22.72 6.72 4.24
C GLY A 28 -23.16 6.40 2.81
N THR A 29 -24.23 5.62 2.62
CA THR A 29 -24.70 5.17 1.30
C THR A 29 -25.45 6.27 0.54
N PHE A 30 -24.89 6.77 -0.56
CA PHE A 30 -25.56 7.75 -1.42
C PHE A 30 -26.53 7.05 -2.39
N ILE A 31 -27.85 7.24 -2.23
CA ILE A 31 -28.85 6.69 -3.16
C ILE A 31 -29.00 7.64 -4.36
N TYR A 32 -28.14 7.46 -5.35
CA TYR A 32 -28.23 8.18 -6.63
C TYR A 32 -29.48 7.74 -7.40
N LYS A 33 -30.35 8.69 -7.73
CA LYS A 33 -31.32 8.54 -8.81
C LYS A 33 -30.70 9.10 -10.08
N GLU A 34 -30.68 8.28 -11.13
CA GLU A 34 -30.29 8.77 -12.46
C GLU A 34 -31.23 9.90 -12.89
N PRO A 35 -30.70 11.04 -13.39
CA PRO A 35 -31.53 12.01 -14.06
C PRO A 35 -32.11 11.35 -15.31
N VAL A 36 -33.38 11.62 -15.63
CA VAL A 36 -34.02 11.09 -16.84
C VAL A 36 -33.30 11.69 -18.04
N GLU A 37 -32.45 10.88 -18.68
CA GLU A 37 -31.67 11.35 -19.82
C GLU A 37 -32.58 11.74 -20.98
N GLN A 38 -32.45 13.00 -21.42
CA GLN A 38 -32.75 13.32 -22.80
C GLN A 38 -31.59 12.77 -23.63
N GLU A 39 -31.91 12.14 -24.77
CA GLU A 39 -30.94 11.53 -25.67
C GLU A 39 -30.08 12.62 -26.35
N ILE A 40 -29.03 13.05 -25.66
CA ILE A 40 -28.08 14.07 -26.13
C ILE A 40 -27.03 13.37 -27.00
N ASP A 41 -27.02 13.70 -28.29
CA ASP A 41 -25.92 13.30 -29.19
C ASP A 41 -24.64 14.10 -28.85
N TYR A 42 -23.96 13.66 -27.78
CA TYR A 42 -22.67 14.19 -27.35
C TYR A 42 -21.65 14.13 -28.47
N LYS A 43 -21.71 13.10 -29.33
CA LYS A 43 -20.81 12.96 -30.47
C LYS A 43 -21.00 14.11 -31.44
N ALA A 44 -22.20 14.35 -31.98
CA ALA A 44 -22.45 15.46 -32.91
C ALA A 44 -22.05 16.83 -32.34
N ILE A 45 -22.26 17.09 -31.04
CA ILE A 45 -21.83 18.34 -30.41
C ILE A 45 -20.29 18.44 -30.35
N VAL A 46 -19.60 17.36 -29.97
CA VAL A 46 -18.12 17.32 -29.93
C VAL A 46 -17.53 17.40 -31.35
N ASP A 47 -18.10 16.69 -32.32
CA ASP A 47 -17.73 16.72 -33.74
C ASP A 47 -17.79 18.16 -34.30
N ALA A 48 -18.83 18.92 -33.95
CA ALA A 48 -18.98 20.32 -34.33
C ALA A 48 -18.07 21.29 -33.56
N MET A 49 -17.74 20.99 -32.30
CA MET A 49 -16.98 21.92 -31.43
C MET A 49 -15.47 21.71 -31.42
N TRP A 50 -14.98 20.49 -31.60
CA TRP A 50 -13.54 20.20 -31.57
C TRP A 50 -12.74 21.01 -32.61
N PRO A 51 -13.18 21.15 -33.89
CA PRO A 51 -12.49 21.98 -34.89
C PRO A 51 -12.41 23.47 -34.53
N GLU A 52 -13.42 23.99 -33.79
CA GLU A 52 -13.42 25.38 -33.33
C GLU A 52 -12.46 25.58 -32.16
N ILE A 53 -12.37 24.61 -31.25
CA ILE A 53 -11.47 24.67 -30.09
C ILE A 53 -10.01 24.65 -30.53
N ILE A 54 -9.65 23.74 -31.44
CA ILE A 54 -8.26 23.55 -31.93
C ILE A 54 -7.86 24.51 -33.06
N ARG A 55 -8.74 25.45 -33.45
CA ARG A 55 -8.51 26.34 -34.60
C ARG A 55 -7.32 27.28 -34.37
N GLY A 56 -6.30 27.15 -35.22
CA GLY A 56 -5.14 28.05 -35.26
C GLY A 56 -4.08 27.77 -34.18
N ILE A 57 -4.08 26.57 -33.60
CA ILE A 57 -3.20 26.20 -32.49
C ILE A 57 -2.25 25.09 -32.92
N GLU A 58 -0.94 25.34 -32.86
CA GLU A 58 0.11 24.35 -33.20
C GLU A 58 0.68 23.68 -31.95
N ALA A 59 0.73 24.39 -30.82
CA ALA A 59 1.10 23.86 -29.53
C ALA A 59 0.36 24.58 -28.39
N ILE A 60 0.44 24.03 -27.18
CA ILE A 60 0.10 24.71 -25.92
C ILE A 60 1.31 24.69 -24.96
N PRO A 61 1.36 25.52 -23.89
CA PRO A 61 2.49 25.54 -22.97
C PRO A 61 2.68 24.21 -22.23
N ARG A 62 3.93 23.75 -22.07
CA ARG A 62 4.27 22.67 -21.12
C ARG A 62 4.87 23.26 -19.83
N PRO A 63 4.24 23.04 -18.66
CA PRO A 63 4.88 23.24 -17.36
C PRO A 63 5.74 22.03 -16.95
N THR A 64 6.65 22.25 -15.99
CA THR A 64 7.61 21.23 -15.52
C THR A 64 6.94 19.91 -15.12
N ARG A 65 5.87 19.99 -14.31
CA ARG A 65 4.96 18.89 -13.97
C ARG A 65 3.63 19.06 -14.71
N CYS A 66 3.12 17.98 -15.28
CA CYS A 66 1.78 17.91 -15.87
C CYS A 66 1.23 16.50 -15.68
N SER A 67 0.08 16.38 -15.01
CA SER A 67 -0.63 15.12 -14.78
C SER A 67 -1.42 14.73 -16.03
N PRO A 68 -1.50 13.44 -16.40
CA PRO A 68 -2.38 12.99 -17.47
C PRO A 68 -3.86 13.14 -17.09
N VAL A 69 -4.69 13.48 -18.07
CA VAL A 69 -6.13 13.68 -17.93
C VAL A 69 -6.86 12.58 -18.68
N LEU A 70 -7.57 11.69 -17.98
CA LEU A 70 -8.20 10.50 -18.59
C LEU A 70 -9.67 10.75 -18.93
N CYS A 71 -10.13 10.16 -20.04
CA CYS A 71 -11.53 10.25 -20.51
C CYS A 71 -12.31 9.01 -20.06
N LEU A 72 -13.09 9.14 -18.99
CA LEU A 72 -13.81 8.03 -18.37
C LEU A 72 -15.20 7.77 -18.97
N LYS A 73 -15.71 8.65 -19.84
CA LYS A 73 -17.10 8.61 -20.34
C LYS A 73 -17.26 9.06 -21.79
N GLU A 74 -18.43 8.76 -22.36
CA GLU A 74 -18.86 9.11 -23.73
C GLU A 74 -18.77 10.61 -24.05
N ASN A 75 -19.15 11.45 -23.08
CA ASN A 75 -19.28 12.90 -23.15
C ASN A 75 -17.96 13.69 -23.09
N VAL A 76 -16.80 13.00 -23.16
CA VAL A 76 -15.46 13.58 -23.01
C VAL A 76 -14.57 13.21 -24.19
N THR A 77 -13.76 14.15 -24.66
CA THR A 77 -12.80 13.95 -25.75
C THR A 77 -11.45 14.62 -25.45
N PRO A 78 -10.32 14.03 -25.84
CA PRO A 78 -9.02 14.69 -25.72
C PRO A 78 -8.85 15.83 -26.74
N LEU A 79 -8.32 16.97 -26.26
CA LEU A 79 -7.93 18.12 -27.08
C LEU A 79 -6.44 18.04 -27.46
N VAL A 80 -5.58 17.75 -26.48
CA VAL A 80 -4.13 17.70 -26.66
C VAL A 80 -3.60 16.40 -26.07
N LEU A 81 -2.88 15.64 -26.88
CA LEU A 81 -2.12 14.45 -26.45
C LEU A 81 -0.64 14.81 -26.31
N SER A 82 0.05 14.16 -25.38
CA SER A 82 1.51 14.15 -25.35
C SER A 82 2.05 12.81 -24.85
N THR A 83 3.34 12.54 -25.10
CA THR A 83 3.98 11.28 -24.74
C THR A 83 4.24 11.19 -23.24
N LEU A 84 3.87 10.08 -22.62
CA LEU A 84 4.26 9.74 -21.24
C LEU A 84 5.79 9.53 -21.19
N HIS A 85 6.45 10.18 -20.24
CA HIS A 85 7.87 9.95 -19.96
C HIS A 85 8.05 9.30 -18.58
N LEU A 86 9.02 8.41 -18.47
CA LEU A 86 9.39 7.75 -17.22
C LEU A 86 10.27 8.68 -16.36
N ARG A 87 10.45 8.35 -15.08
CA ARG A 87 11.33 9.12 -14.17
C ARG A 87 12.81 9.11 -14.61
N THR A 88 13.22 8.16 -15.45
CA THR A 88 14.53 8.09 -16.12
C THR A 88 14.72 9.18 -17.17
N GLY A 89 13.64 9.86 -17.58
CA GLY A 89 13.63 10.85 -18.67
C GLY A 89 13.23 10.26 -20.03
N GLU A 90 13.12 8.95 -20.15
CA GLU A 90 12.83 8.26 -21.41
C GLU A 90 11.35 8.41 -21.82
N GLY A 91 11.13 8.63 -23.13
CA GLY A 91 9.80 8.79 -23.71
C GLY A 91 9.23 7.47 -24.22
N THR A 92 8.07 7.09 -23.71
CA THR A 92 7.39 5.84 -24.12
C THR A 92 6.68 5.96 -25.48
N LYS A 93 6.20 4.84 -26.04
CA LYS A 93 5.20 4.87 -27.13
C LYS A 93 3.88 5.52 -26.71
N LEU A 94 3.55 5.48 -25.42
CA LEU A 94 2.23 5.83 -24.91
C LEU A 94 1.99 7.35 -24.97
N LYS A 95 0.87 7.72 -25.58
CA LYS A 95 0.34 9.09 -25.54
C LYS A 95 -0.79 9.15 -24.53
N LEU A 96 -0.82 10.21 -23.73
CA LEU A 96 -1.89 10.51 -22.78
C LEU A 96 -2.44 11.92 -23.03
N PRO A 97 -3.72 12.21 -22.74
CA PRO A 97 -4.22 13.57 -22.85
C PRO A 97 -3.64 14.46 -21.75
N VAL A 98 -3.32 15.70 -22.11
CA VAL A 98 -2.94 16.78 -21.18
C VAL A 98 -3.98 17.90 -21.14
N ALA A 99 -4.94 17.87 -22.07
CA ALA A 99 -6.16 18.67 -22.04
C ALA A 99 -7.32 17.88 -22.67
N VAL A 100 -8.51 17.98 -22.08
CA VAL A 100 -9.75 17.36 -22.56
C VAL A 100 -10.89 18.38 -22.60
N PHE A 101 -11.85 18.18 -23.50
CA PHE A 101 -13.12 18.90 -23.58
C PHE A 101 -14.25 17.93 -23.25
N GLY A 102 -15.27 18.39 -22.54
CA GLY A 102 -16.45 17.59 -22.28
C GLY A 102 -17.72 18.42 -22.10
N ILE A 103 -18.84 17.71 -22.04
CA ILE A 103 -20.20 18.28 -21.97
C ILE A 103 -20.89 17.67 -20.75
N TYR A 104 -21.54 18.47 -19.92
CA TYR A 104 -22.36 17.98 -18.82
C TYR A 104 -23.75 18.62 -18.92
N GLN A 105 -24.77 17.80 -19.19
CA GLN A 105 -26.11 18.26 -19.56
C GLN A 105 -26.03 19.27 -20.74
N SER A 106 -26.39 20.55 -20.52
CA SER A 106 -26.25 21.62 -21.52
C SER A 106 -24.92 22.40 -21.44
N SER A 107 -24.17 22.23 -20.35
CA SER A 107 -22.92 22.94 -20.09
C SER A 107 -21.69 22.28 -20.70
N LYS A 108 -20.64 23.08 -20.85
CA LYS A 108 -19.42 22.73 -21.58
C LYS A 108 -18.21 23.05 -20.75
N TYR A 109 -17.26 22.13 -20.69
CA TYR A 109 -16.10 22.26 -19.84
C TYR A 109 -14.79 21.83 -20.51
N VAL A 110 -13.68 22.33 -19.99
CA VAL A 110 -12.32 21.90 -20.34
C VAL A 110 -11.55 21.56 -19.06
N VAL A 111 -10.79 20.47 -19.07
CA VAL A 111 -9.87 20.11 -17.98
C VAL A 111 -8.46 20.03 -18.51
N VAL A 112 -7.48 20.61 -17.80
CA VAL A 112 -6.06 20.60 -18.17
C VAL A 112 -5.18 19.99 -17.07
N GLY A 113 -4.14 19.27 -17.49
CA GLY A 113 -3.25 18.46 -16.64
C GLY A 113 -2.35 19.23 -15.69
N HIS A 114 -2.30 20.56 -15.80
CA HIS A 114 -1.80 21.45 -14.75
C HIS A 114 -2.34 22.88 -14.92
N VAL A 115 -2.69 23.55 -13.82
CA VAL A 115 -3.33 24.88 -13.82
C VAL A 115 -2.45 25.96 -14.46
N THR A 116 -1.12 25.85 -14.35
CA THR A 116 -0.20 26.87 -14.90
C THR A 116 -0.20 26.95 -16.42
N ILE A 117 -0.69 25.91 -17.13
CA ILE A 117 -0.92 25.94 -18.59
C ILE A 117 -1.72 27.21 -18.97
N LEU A 118 -2.77 27.51 -18.20
CA LEU A 118 -3.69 28.63 -18.44
C LEU A 118 -3.01 30.00 -18.26
N SER A 119 -2.08 30.11 -17.30
CA SER A 119 -1.28 31.33 -17.08
C SER A 119 -0.16 31.53 -18.11
N MET A 120 0.43 30.45 -18.63
CA MET A 120 1.55 30.48 -19.57
C MET A 120 1.15 30.86 -21.01
N CYS A 121 -0.15 31.08 -21.26
CA CYS A 121 -0.69 31.44 -22.57
C CYS A 121 -0.29 32.82 -23.10
N SER A 122 0.43 33.65 -22.33
CA SER A 122 0.97 34.94 -22.79
C SER A 122 2.09 34.83 -23.83
N SER A 123 2.84 33.72 -23.81
CA SER A 123 4.18 33.66 -24.46
C SER A 123 4.15 33.51 -25.98
N ARG A 124 3.05 33.03 -26.56
CA ARG A 124 2.88 32.80 -28.01
C ARG A 124 1.42 33.02 -28.42
N SER A 125 1.19 33.41 -29.68
CA SER A 125 -0.14 33.66 -30.23
C SER A 125 -1.03 32.41 -30.30
N ASP A 126 -0.46 31.23 -30.55
CA ASP A 126 -1.20 29.97 -30.57
C ASP A 126 -1.62 29.53 -29.15
N TYR A 127 -0.78 29.78 -28.15
CA TYR A 127 -1.14 29.55 -26.75
C TYR A 127 -2.29 30.48 -26.31
N LEU A 128 -2.26 31.74 -26.77
CA LEU A 128 -3.31 32.72 -26.49
C LEU A 128 -4.63 32.33 -27.19
N ALA A 129 -4.55 31.89 -28.45
CA ALA A 129 -5.69 31.36 -29.19
C ALA A 129 -6.30 30.12 -28.51
N PHE A 130 -5.50 29.23 -27.91
CA PHE A 130 -6.02 28.13 -27.09
C PHE A 130 -6.86 28.64 -25.91
N LEU A 131 -6.36 29.62 -25.15
CA LEU A 131 -7.10 30.19 -24.02
C LEU A 131 -8.38 30.92 -24.46
N GLU A 132 -8.32 31.67 -25.55
CA GLU A 132 -9.45 32.35 -26.17
C GLU A 132 -10.52 31.36 -26.65
N ASN A 133 -10.12 30.31 -27.37
CA ASN A 133 -11.00 29.29 -27.92
C ASN A 133 -11.68 28.48 -26.82
N ILE A 134 -10.98 28.00 -25.78
CA ILE A 134 -11.62 27.26 -24.68
C ILE A 134 -12.59 28.16 -23.90
N THR A 135 -12.27 29.45 -23.72
CA THR A 135 -13.17 30.41 -23.06
C THR A 135 -14.46 30.59 -23.86
N ARG A 136 -14.38 30.72 -25.19
CA ARG A 136 -15.57 30.83 -26.06
C ARG A 136 -16.36 29.53 -26.17
N ALA A 137 -15.67 28.38 -26.21
CA ALA A 137 -16.29 27.06 -26.25
C ALA A 137 -17.13 26.79 -24.98
N CYS A 138 -16.55 27.01 -23.80
CA CYS A 138 -17.24 26.86 -22.52
C CYS A 138 -18.37 27.90 -22.34
N GLY A 139 -18.13 29.17 -22.70
CA GLY A 139 -19.13 30.24 -22.54
C GLY A 139 -20.25 30.23 -23.58
N GLY A 140 -20.09 29.48 -24.67
CA GLY A 140 -20.96 29.50 -25.84
C GLY A 140 -20.64 30.65 -26.80
N TYR A 141 -20.48 30.31 -28.09
CA TYR A 141 -20.12 31.23 -29.17
C TYR A 141 -21.16 32.33 -29.44
N GLY A 142 -20.74 33.38 -30.17
CA GLY A 142 -21.63 34.46 -30.62
C GLY A 142 -21.89 35.58 -29.62
N ARG A 143 -21.32 35.53 -28.41
CA ARG A 143 -21.44 36.63 -27.43
C ARG A 143 -20.52 37.81 -27.78
N ALA A 144 -21.06 39.02 -27.64
CA ALA A 144 -20.32 40.27 -27.84
C ALA A 144 -19.29 40.60 -26.72
N SER A 145 -19.38 39.94 -25.56
CA SER A 145 -18.34 39.96 -24.51
C SER A 145 -18.53 38.76 -23.56
N TYR A 146 -17.47 38.37 -22.86
CA TYR A 146 -17.51 37.28 -21.87
C TYR A 146 -17.21 37.81 -20.47
N ARG A 147 -17.96 37.33 -19.48
CA ARG A 147 -17.63 37.47 -18.06
C ARG A 147 -17.12 36.15 -17.53
N VAL A 148 -15.93 36.18 -16.95
CA VAL A 148 -15.24 35.02 -16.40
C VAL A 148 -14.95 35.25 -14.93
N LEU A 149 -15.17 34.22 -14.11
CA LEU A 149 -14.67 34.17 -12.74
C LEU A 149 -13.42 33.30 -12.69
N ILE A 150 -12.35 33.80 -12.08
CA ILE A 150 -11.16 33.04 -11.71
C ILE A 150 -11.30 32.75 -10.21
N LEU A 151 -11.65 31.51 -9.89
CA LEU A 151 -12.06 31.05 -8.56
C LEU A 151 -10.96 30.16 -7.95
N ASP A 152 -10.51 30.50 -6.73
CA ASP A 152 -9.54 29.76 -5.90
C ASP A 152 -8.15 29.52 -6.49
N MET A 153 -7.85 30.01 -7.69
CA MET A 153 -6.54 29.80 -8.32
C MET A 153 -5.40 30.47 -7.53
N PRO A 154 -4.21 29.84 -7.45
CA PRO A 154 -3.01 30.44 -6.87
C PRO A 154 -2.73 31.84 -7.44
N LYS A 155 -2.49 32.82 -6.56
CA LYS A 155 -2.42 34.25 -6.91
C LYS A 155 -1.54 34.61 -8.12
N PRO A 156 -0.34 34.00 -8.35
CA PRO A 156 0.45 34.24 -9.56
C PRO A 156 -0.27 33.79 -10.84
N VAL A 157 -0.87 32.60 -10.80
CA VAL A 157 -1.62 31.99 -11.91
C VAL A 157 -2.87 32.83 -12.22
N ALA A 158 -3.64 33.19 -11.20
CA ALA A 158 -4.84 34.01 -11.35
C ALA A 158 -4.54 35.40 -11.95
N THR A 159 -3.45 36.04 -11.51
CA THR A 159 -3.07 37.38 -12.00
C THR A 159 -2.61 37.33 -13.47
N ALA A 160 -1.79 36.33 -13.83
CA ALA A 160 -1.37 36.12 -15.21
C ALA A 160 -2.56 35.78 -16.12
N LEU A 161 -3.44 34.87 -15.70
CA LEU A 161 -4.66 34.50 -16.41
C LEU A 161 -5.58 35.70 -16.67
N GLN A 162 -5.82 36.54 -15.66
CA GLN A 162 -6.60 37.77 -15.81
C GLN A 162 -5.92 38.77 -16.75
N SER A 163 -4.59 38.82 -16.80
CA SER A 163 -3.85 39.65 -17.76
C SER A 163 -4.01 39.13 -19.18
N ASN A 164 -3.90 37.81 -19.39
CA ASN A 164 -4.06 37.17 -20.70
C ASN A 164 -5.47 37.43 -21.27
N MET A 165 -6.52 37.28 -20.46
CA MET A 165 -7.92 37.48 -20.85
C MET A 165 -8.26 38.89 -21.34
N LYS A 166 -7.54 39.92 -20.88
CA LYS A 166 -7.74 41.32 -21.33
C LYS A 166 -7.40 41.54 -22.81
N SER A 167 -6.60 40.65 -23.42
CA SER A 167 -6.15 40.79 -24.82
C SER A 167 -7.20 40.39 -25.87
N PHE A 168 -8.26 39.66 -25.48
CA PHE A 168 -9.34 39.20 -26.38
C PHE A 168 -10.76 39.55 -25.86
N ASP A 169 -10.88 40.73 -25.23
CA ASP A 169 -12.10 41.34 -24.66
C ASP A 169 -12.92 40.42 -23.71
N VAL A 170 -12.20 39.79 -22.77
CA VAL A 170 -12.82 38.99 -21.70
C VAL A 170 -12.67 39.71 -20.36
N ARG A 171 -13.80 39.92 -19.69
CA ARG A 171 -13.88 40.55 -18.37
C ARG A 171 -13.72 39.48 -17.29
N ALA A 172 -12.50 39.35 -16.78
CA ALA A 172 -12.14 38.36 -15.78
C ALA A 172 -12.05 38.96 -14.37
N GLU A 173 -12.83 38.42 -13.43
CA GLU A 173 -12.79 38.73 -12.00
C GLU A 173 -12.00 37.64 -11.25
N ILE A 174 -11.35 37.97 -10.13
CA ILE A 174 -10.62 36.99 -9.29
C ILE A 174 -11.30 36.95 -7.92
N SER A 175 -11.65 35.75 -7.44
CA SER A 175 -12.32 35.54 -6.14
C SER A 175 -11.92 34.21 -5.50
N ASN A 176 -12.20 34.08 -4.20
CA ASN A 176 -12.21 32.83 -3.43
C ASN A 176 -13.64 32.43 -2.97
N THR A 177 -14.65 33.12 -3.48
CA THR A 177 -16.07 32.93 -3.14
C THR A 177 -16.94 33.03 -4.40
N ILE A 178 -18.07 32.31 -4.40
CA ILE A 178 -19.01 32.25 -5.52
C ILE A 178 -20.44 32.11 -5.00
N SER A 179 -21.41 32.68 -5.74
CA SER A 179 -22.85 32.58 -5.45
C SER A 179 -23.60 32.05 -6.68
N LEU A 180 -24.74 31.40 -6.47
CA LEU A 180 -25.61 30.89 -7.54
C LEU A 180 -26.23 32.01 -8.39
N ASP A 181 -26.39 33.22 -7.84
CA ASP A 181 -26.89 34.39 -8.59
C ASP A 181 -25.84 35.03 -9.52
N ALA A 182 -24.59 34.56 -9.49
CA ALA A 182 -23.47 35.20 -10.15
C ALA A 182 -23.47 34.97 -11.67
N LYS A 183 -23.71 36.04 -12.44
CA LYS A 183 -23.98 35.98 -13.89
C LYS A 183 -22.72 35.86 -14.77
N TYR A 184 -21.87 34.89 -14.45
CA TYR A 184 -20.70 34.50 -15.24
C TYR A 184 -21.10 33.66 -16.47
N HIS A 185 -20.24 33.62 -17.48
CA HIS A 185 -20.38 32.72 -18.64
C HIS A 185 -19.46 31.50 -18.51
N VAL A 186 -18.29 31.68 -17.88
CA VAL A 186 -17.33 30.61 -17.59
C VAL A 186 -16.72 30.83 -16.21
N ILE A 187 -16.47 29.76 -15.48
CA ILE A 187 -15.67 29.74 -14.24
C ILE A 187 -14.35 29.02 -14.54
N PHE A 188 -13.23 29.60 -14.11
CA PHE A 188 -11.90 29.03 -14.17
C PHE A 188 -11.48 28.69 -12.74
N THR A 189 -11.17 27.43 -12.44
CA THR A 189 -10.81 27.00 -11.07
C THR A 189 -9.84 25.80 -11.05
N THR A 190 -9.56 25.24 -9.87
CA THR A 190 -8.60 24.14 -9.69
C THR A 190 -9.21 22.93 -9.01
N THR A 191 -8.49 21.79 -9.05
CA THR A 191 -8.84 20.56 -8.32
C THR A 191 -8.88 20.71 -6.79
N ASN A 192 -8.36 21.82 -6.26
CA ASN A 192 -8.31 22.13 -4.82
C ASN A 192 -9.44 23.09 -4.36
N SER A 193 -10.38 23.47 -5.25
CA SER A 193 -11.49 24.38 -4.94
C SER A 193 -12.50 23.77 -3.95
N PRO A 194 -12.90 24.49 -2.88
CA PRO A 194 -13.92 24.04 -1.93
C PRO A 194 -15.37 24.28 -2.37
N HIS A 195 -15.62 24.67 -3.62
CA HIS A 195 -16.98 25.04 -4.09
C HIS A 195 -17.67 23.97 -4.92
N ALA A 196 -17.26 22.69 -4.81
CA ALA A 196 -17.70 21.59 -5.68
C ALA A 196 -19.23 21.47 -5.85
N ALA A 197 -20.01 21.56 -4.76
CA ALA A 197 -21.48 21.51 -4.83
C ALA A 197 -22.10 22.73 -5.54
N THR A 198 -21.51 23.92 -5.37
CA THR A 198 -21.93 25.16 -6.03
C THR A 198 -21.56 25.17 -7.51
N LEU A 199 -20.39 24.63 -7.86
CA LEU A 199 -19.93 24.44 -9.23
C LEU A 199 -20.85 23.48 -10.01
N LEU A 200 -21.33 22.40 -9.39
CA LEU A 200 -22.31 21.50 -10.01
C LEU A 200 -23.63 22.23 -10.32
N LYS A 201 -24.22 22.92 -9.35
CA LYS A 201 -25.47 23.69 -9.55
C LYS A 201 -25.33 24.76 -10.65
N LEU A 202 -24.14 25.35 -10.80
CA LEU A 202 -23.85 26.33 -11.86
C LEU A 202 -23.67 25.67 -13.24
N LEU A 203 -23.04 24.51 -13.33
CA LEU A 203 -23.01 23.68 -14.53
C LEU A 203 -24.43 23.28 -14.97
N GLU A 204 -25.28 22.85 -14.05
CA GLU A 204 -26.69 22.52 -14.34
C GLU A 204 -27.46 23.74 -14.89
N SER A 205 -27.12 24.95 -14.44
CA SER A 205 -27.72 26.21 -14.92
C SER A 205 -27.22 26.70 -16.29
N GLY A 206 -26.23 26.03 -16.90
CA GLY A 206 -25.66 26.40 -18.21
C GLY A 206 -24.37 27.24 -18.16
N VAL A 207 -23.67 27.32 -17.03
CA VAL A 207 -22.37 28.02 -16.90
C VAL A 207 -21.22 27.08 -17.25
N GLY A 208 -20.31 27.52 -18.13
CA GLY A 208 -19.14 26.73 -18.52
C GLY A 208 -18.05 26.67 -17.45
N LEU A 209 -17.19 25.65 -17.50
CA LEU A 209 -16.12 25.41 -16.52
C LEU A 209 -14.76 25.15 -17.20
N VAL A 210 -13.69 25.76 -16.70
CA VAL A 210 -12.31 25.39 -17.04
C VAL A 210 -11.58 25.01 -15.75
N LEU A 211 -11.08 23.79 -15.69
CA LEU A 211 -10.45 23.22 -14.51
C LEU A 211 -8.96 22.94 -14.77
N GLY A 212 -8.09 23.44 -13.90
CA GLY A 212 -6.69 23.02 -13.86
C GLY A 212 -6.41 22.02 -12.74
N TYR A 213 -5.65 20.97 -13.02
CA TYR A 213 -5.01 20.18 -11.97
C TYR A 213 -4.04 21.06 -11.18
N GLU A 214 -4.13 21.02 -9.86
CA GLU A 214 -3.18 21.64 -8.95
C GLU A 214 -2.62 20.52 -8.07
N ASP A 215 -1.29 20.50 -7.90
CA ASP A 215 -0.63 19.49 -7.07
C ASP A 215 -1.26 19.49 -5.64
N PRO A 216 -1.53 18.31 -5.06
CA PRO A 216 -1.97 18.23 -3.67
C PRO A 216 -0.85 18.72 -2.76
N ILE A 217 -1.17 19.64 -1.86
CA ILE A 217 -0.23 20.13 -0.83
C ILE A 217 0.14 18.95 0.07
N THR A 218 1.44 18.67 0.19
CA THR A 218 1.93 17.53 0.98
C THR A 218 2.00 17.87 2.48
N ASP A 219 2.07 16.85 3.32
CA ASP A 219 2.29 17.04 4.76
C ASP A 219 3.67 17.64 5.07
N ALA A 220 4.64 17.48 4.16
CA ALA A 220 5.90 18.21 4.21
C ALA A 220 5.70 19.71 3.92
N ASP A 221 4.90 20.08 2.92
CA ASP A 221 4.55 21.49 2.65
C ASP A 221 3.75 22.10 3.81
N LEU A 222 2.85 21.33 4.45
CA LEU A 222 2.12 21.74 5.65
C LEU A 222 3.07 21.94 6.84
N LYS A 223 3.98 20.99 7.11
CA LYS A 223 5.01 21.13 8.17
C LYS A 223 5.94 22.31 7.89
N VAL A 224 6.31 22.59 6.64
CA VAL A 224 7.09 23.78 6.24
C VAL A 224 6.28 25.07 6.43
N ALA A 225 5.02 25.12 6.02
CA ALA A 225 4.14 26.28 6.23
C ALA A 225 3.91 26.56 7.72
N GLN A 226 3.67 25.53 8.53
CA GLN A 226 3.58 25.64 9.99
C GLN A 226 4.88 26.16 10.62
N ASN A 227 6.05 25.73 10.13
CA ASN A 227 7.34 26.23 10.61
C ASN A 227 7.59 27.69 10.20
N LEU A 228 7.17 28.10 8.99
CA LEU A 228 7.22 29.50 8.56
C LEU A 228 6.28 30.39 9.39
N ILE A 229 5.10 29.87 9.78
CA ILE A 229 4.16 30.57 10.68
C ILE A 229 4.72 30.64 12.12
N LYS A 230 5.30 29.56 12.65
CA LYS A 230 5.94 29.53 13.99
C LYS A 230 7.13 30.48 14.09
N ASN A 231 7.86 30.69 12.98
CA ASN A 231 8.98 31.65 12.91
C ASN A 231 8.52 33.09 12.57
N GLY A 232 7.25 33.30 12.23
CA GLY A 232 6.65 34.60 11.91
C GLY A 232 5.97 35.25 13.12
N GLY A 233 6.75 35.70 14.10
CA GLY A 233 6.23 36.32 15.33
C GLY A 233 5.33 37.55 15.09
N PRO A 234 4.25 37.75 15.88
CA PRO A 234 3.25 38.78 15.63
C PRO A 234 3.72 40.19 16.03
N GLY A 235 3.41 41.20 15.21
CA GLY A 235 3.79 42.59 15.45
C GLY A 235 2.82 43.63 14.87
N VAL A 236 1.95 44.15 15.74
CA VAL A 236 1.15 45.39 15.59
C VAL A 236 0.17 45.46 14.41
N GLY A 237 -1.13 45.53 14.73
CA GLY A 237 -2.14 46.10 13.85
C GLY A 237 -2.55 47.53 14.27
N GLN A 238 -3.37 48.15 13.41
CA GLN A 238 -4.05 49.46 13.54
C GLN A 238 -3.40 50.73 12.92
N ASN A 239 -4.23 51.35 12.06
CA ASN A 239 -4.46 52.79 11.86
C ASN A 239 -3.58 53.67 10.95
N VAL A 240 -4.27 54.73 10.51
CA VAL A 240 -3.84 55.93 9.76
C VAL A 240 -3.71 55.77 8.23
N SER A 241 -4.08 56.85 7.54
CA SER A 241 -4.41 56.94 6.11
C SER A 241 -3.47 57.85 5.31
N SER A 242 -3.63 57.82 3.99
CA SER A 242 -3.53 58.98 3.07
C SER A 242 -2.22 59.82 3.02
N ALA A 243 -1.32 59.46 2.11
CA ALA A 243 -0.52 60.36 1.25
C ALA A 243 0.11 59.51 0.12
N SER A 244 0.08 59.77 -1.19
CA SER A 244 0.15 60.98 -2.03
C SER A 244 1.57 61.53 -2.29
N GLY A 245 2.06 61.32 -3.52
CA GLY A 245 2.94 62.29 -4.21
C GLY A 245 4.40 61.91 -4.53
N ARG A 246 4.70 61.86 -5.86
CA ARG A 246 5.99 62.12 -6.56
C ARG A 246 7.19 61.18 -6.23
N SER A 247 7.94 60.62 -7.19
CA SER A 247 8.46 61.04 -8.51
C SER A 247 9.79 61.82 -8.45
N ILE A 248 10.85 61.18 -8.98
CA ILE A 248 12.16 61.66 -9.51
C ILE A 248 12.89 60.35 -9.91
N THR A 249 13.25 59.93 -11.13
CA THR A 249 13.76 60.50 -12.42
C THR A 249 15.26 60.26 -12.62
N ASN A 250 15.65 60.00 -13.89
CA ASN A 250 16.99 59.71 -14.43
C ASN A 250 17.44 58.23 -14.24
N SER A 251 17.93 57.45 -15.22
CA SER A 251 18.81 57.70 -16.40
C SER A 251 20.30 57.85 -16.02
N THR A 252 21.30 57.43 -16.82
CA THR A 252 21.32 57.25 -18.29
C THR A 252 22.42 56.26 -18.76
N ILE A 253 22.17 55.60 -19.90
CA ILE A 253 23.10 55.05 -20.94
C ILE A 253 24.62 54.97 -20.60
N ASN A 254 25.23 53.80 -20.83
CA ASN A 254 26.41 53.70 -21.70
C ASN A 254 26.71 52.27 -22.21
N SER A 255 26.95 52.16 -23.50
CA SER A 255 27.58 51.03 -24.19
C SER A 255 28.59 51.56 -25.21
N PRO A 256 29.60 50.77 -25.60
CA PRO A 256 30.29 50.93 -26.88
C PRO A 256 30.11 49.69 -27.78
N GLN A 257 30.44 49.84 -29.07
CA GLN A 257 30.18 48.87 -30.15
C GLN A 257 31.48 48.35 -30.81
N ASN A 258 31.33 47.45 -31.80
CA ASN A 258 32.29 47.07 -32.87
C ASN A 258 33.46 46.14 -32.43
N SER A 259 34.06 45.28 -33.27
CA SER A 259 33.71 44.60 -34.55
C SER A 259 34.73 43.42 -34.75
N THR A 260 34.85 42.59 -35.81
CA THR A 260 34.42 42.61 -37.24
C THR A 260 34.38 41.17 -37.83
N LEU A 261 34.16 41.02 -39.15
CA LEU A 261 34.09 39.78 -39.97
C LEU A 261 35.37 38.90 -40.00
N ASN A 262 35.19 37.57 -40.12
CA ASN A 262 35.59 36.69 -41.26
C ASN A 262 35.49 35.18 -40.90
N SER A 263 35.62 34.21 -41.82
CA SER A 263 34.81 33.80 -43.00
C SER A 263 35.41 32.48 -43.59
N PHE A 264 34.66 31.71 -44.43
CA PHE A 264 35.09 30.45 -45.12
C PHE A 264 35.35 29.17 -44.24
N ARG A 265 35.30 27.91 -44.74
CA ARG A 265 34.37 27.21 -45.69
C ARG A 265 34.60 25.67 -45.72
N THR A 266 33.52 24.87 -45.73
CA THR A 266 33.30 23.55 -46.44
C THR A 266 34.32 22.38 -46.47
N GLY A 267 33.83 21.16 -46.15
CA GLY A 267 34.26 19.86 -46.73
C GLY A 267 35.22 18.98 -45.89
N SER A 268 35.29 17.64 -46.03
CA SER A 268 34.44 16.68 -46.78
C SER A 268 34.70 15.18 -46.43
N GLN A 269 33.63 14.45 -46.04
CA GLN A 269 33.16 13.12 -46.54
C GLN A 269 34.09 11.89 -46.85
N LEU A 270 33.61 10.72 -46.38
CA LEU A 270 33.49 9.36 -47.01
C LEU A 270 34.56 8.21 -46.88
N ASN A 271 34.06 7.08 -46.34
CA ASN A 271 34.04 5.69 -46.88
C ASN A 271 35.13 4.58 -46.64
N LEU A 272 34.68 3.56 -45.88
CA LEU A 272 34.49 2.11 -46.23
C LEU A 272 35.66 1.08 -46.31
N ASN A 273 35.30 -0.15 -45.88
CA ASN A 273 35.79 -1.49 -46.25
C ASN A 273 37.21 -1.93 -45.80
N SER A 274 37.53 -3.22 -45.60
CA SER A 274 36.76 -4.48 -45.36
C SER A 274 37.73 -5.64 -45.07
N GLY A 275 37.35 -6.73 -44.37
CA GLY A 275 38.20 -7.95 -44.30
C GLY A 275 37.78 -9.11 -43.36
N LEU A 276 37.51 -10.27 -43.94
CA LEU A 276 37.49 -11.65 -43.38
C LEU A 276 38.52 -12.48 -44.24
N PRO A 277 38.85 -13.80 -44.03
CA PRO A 277 38.05 -14.88 -43.39
C PRO A 277 38.79 -16.05 -42.65
N SER A 278 37.99 -17.01 -42.12
CA SER A 278 38.29 -18.47 -42.00
C SER A 278 39.27 -18.98 -40.91
N THR A 279 39.34 -20.27 -40.49
CA THR A 279 38.78 -21.59 -40.94
C THR A 279 38.55 -22.60 -39.78
N GLY A 280 37.48 -23.43 -39.85
CA GLY A 280 37.38 -24.82 -39.31
C GLY A 280 37.43 -25.11 -37.78
N GLN A 281 37.25 -26.34 -37.27
CA GLN A 281 36.36 -27.47 -37.63
C GLN A 281 36.25 -28.53 -36.48
N THR A 282 35.35 -29.53 -36.61
CA THR A 282 35.29 -30.85 -35.91
C THR A 282 35.06 -30.97 -34.38
N SER A 283 33.78 -31.20 -34.01
CA SER A 283 33.24 -32.34 -33.22
C SER A 283 34.06 -33.09 -32.13
N SER A 284 33.48 -33.29 -30.94
CA SER A 284 32.83 -34.58 -30.52
C SER A 284 32.42 -34.63 -29.02
N ARG A 285 31.62 -35.63 -28.62
CA ARG A 285 31.20 -35.91 -27.22
C ARG A 285 32.30 -36.64 -26.43
N THR A 286 32.30 -36.52 -25.10
CA THR A 286 32.07 -37.64 -24.14
C THR A 286 32.03 -37.13 -22.68
N ILE A 287 31.29 -37.83 -21.82
CA ILE A 287 31.13 -37.58 -20.38
C ILE A 287 32.36 -38.10 -19.61
N ASN A 288 32.84 -37.38 -18.58
CA ASN A 288 33.30 -38.07 -17.37
C ASN A 288 33.30 -37.18 -16.11
N THR A 289 33.21 -37.83 -14.95
CA THR A 289 33.28 -37.21 -13.62
C THR A 289 34.71 -37.18 -13.09
N ASN A 290 35.06 -36.15 -12.31
CA ASN A 290 35.41 -36.31 -10.89
C ASN A 290 35.90 -35.00 -10.25
N SER A 291 35.70 -34.91 -8.93
CA SER A 291 36.33 -33.92 -8.06
C SER A 291 37.84 -34.11 -7.97
N HIS A 292 38.60 -33.02 -7.81
CA HIS A 292 39.37 -32.81 -6.58
C HIS A 292 39.87 -31.35 -6.47
N SER A 293 40.23 -30.96 -5.25
CA SER A 293 40.76 -29.64 -4.91
C SER A 293 42.24 -29.50 -5.25
N ILE A 294 42.71 -28.25 -5.38
CA ILE A 294 44.03 -27.78 -4.91
C ILE A 294 44.04 -26.25 -4.87
N GLN A 295 44.75 -25.68 -3.90
CA GLN A 295 44.98 -24.23 -3.80
C GLN A 295 46.16 -23.81 -4.69
N THR A 296 46.06 -22.66 -5.36
CA THR A 296 47.23 -21.88 -5.78
C THR A 296 47.02 -20.40 -5.42
N SER A 297 48.12 -19.63 -5.33
CA SER A 297 48.15 -18.32 -4.67
C SER A 297 49.07 -17.34 -5.37
N PHE A 298 48.82 -16.03 -5.15
CA PHE A 298 49.53 -14.88 -5.73
C PHE A 298 49.34 -14.75 -7.27
N GLN A 299 49.34 -13.55 -7.87
CA GLN A 299 50.21 -12.40 -7.63
C GLN A 299 49.51 -11.03 -7.78
N ASN A 300 50.04 -10.02 -7.08
CA ASN A 300 49.75 -8.59 -7.31
C ASN A 300 50.82 -7.99 -8.25
N ILE A 301 50.40 -7.22 -9.26
CA ILE A 301 51.21 -6.17 -9.91
C ILE A 301 50.28 -4.95 -10.15
N PRO A 302 50.69 -3.70 -9.85
CA PRO A 302 49.79 -2.53 -9.79
C PRO A 302 49.86 -1.64 -11.05
N TYR A 303 48.96 -0.64 -11.15
CA TYR A 303 49.21 0.59 -11.92
C TYR A 303 48.50 1.83 -11.34
N ASP A 304 49.08 3.01 -11.58
CA ASP A 304 48.68 4.34 -11.07
C ASP A 304 47.50 5.00 -11.82
N SER A 305 46.78 5.93 -11.15
CA SER A 305 46.76 7.36 -11.59
C SER A 305 45.96 8.34 -10.68
N THR A 306 46.70 9.22 -10.00
CA THR A 306 46.44 10.67 -9.81
C THR A 306 45.01 11.22 -9.56
N SER A 307 44.69 11.41 -8.28
CA SER A 307 44.32 12.71 -7.66
C SER A 307 43.53 13.80 -8.43
N SER A 308 42.50 14.35 -7.77
CA SER A 308 42.55 15.76 -7.33
C SER A 308 41.59 16.04 -6.16
N ASN A 309 42.02 16.86 -5.19
CA ASN A 309 41.21 17.33 -4.06
C ASN A 309 40.68 18.73 -4.33
N HIS A 310 39.49 19.04 -3.81
CA HIS A 310 39.18 20.35 -3.21
C HIS A 310 38.22 20.16 -2.03
N GLY A 311 38.44 20.89 -0.94
CA GLY A 311 37.61 20.84 0.26
C GLY A 311 37.94 21.95 1.24
N ILE A 312 36.96 22.29 2.07
CA ILE A 312 37.01 23.20 3.24
C ILE A 312 36.03 22.57 4.24
N ASN A 313 36.46 21.99 5.37
CA ASN A 313 36.87 22.63 6.63
C ASN A 313 35.82 23.58 7.25
N GLU A 314 35.20 23.16 8.36
CA GLU A 314 35.09 24.03 9.54
C GLU A 314 34.87 23.22 10.83
N SER A 315 35.16 23.80 11.99
CA SER A 315 35.34 23.06 13.25
C SER A 315 34.75 23.77 14.48
N SER A 316 33.86 23.06 15.18
CA SER A 316 33.49 23.15 16.60
C SER A 316 34.08 24.26 17.50
N HIS A 317 33.22 25.02 18.20
CA HIS A 317 32.86 24.70 19.60
C HIS A 317 31.80 25.60 20.29
N SER A 318 30.98 24.95 21.13
CA SER A 318 30.32 25.41 22.37
C SER A 318 29.46 26.70 22.45
N MET A 319 28.18 26.52 22.82
CA MET A 319 27.66 27.12 24.07
C MET A 319 26.54 26.24 24.69
N LYS A 320 25.87 26.69 25.77
CA LYS A 320 25.21 25.81 26.77
C LYS A 320 23.69 26.00 26.94
N ARG A 321 22.99 24.87 27.10
CA ARG A 321 21.83 24.58 27.98
C ARG A 321 20.49 25.35 27.80
N GLN A 322 19.47 24.70 28.37
CA GLN A 322 18.10 25.13 28.66
C GLN A 322 17.16 25.33 27.46
N ALA A 323 15.87 24.98 27.54
CA ALA A 323 15.15 23.79 28.04
C ALA A 323 13.63 24.10 27.99
N SER A 324 12.80 23.06 27.86
CA SER A 324 11.34 23.07 28.08
C SER A 324 10.53 24.24 27.51
N ASN A 325 9.77 23.95 26.45
CA ASN A 325 8.32 24.15 26.55
C ASN A 325 7.61 22.90 26.01
N ARG A 326 6.55 22.47 26.68
CA ARG A 326 5.78 21.28 26.29
C ARG A 326 5.05 21.55 24.97
N LEU A 327 5.06 20.57 24.07
CA LEU A 327 3.96 20.36 23.13
C LEU A 327 3.32 19.03 23.52
N VAL A 328 2.02 19.09 23.80
CA VAL A 328 1.18 17.89 24.03
C VAL A 328 0.84 17.32 22.64
N PRO A 329 0.84 15.99 22.45
CA PRO A 329 0.30 15.39 21.23
C PRO A 329 -1.16 15.82 21.05
N VAL A 330 -1.49 16.33 19.86
CA VAL A 330 -2.88 16.62 19.49
C VAL A 330 -3.45 15.32 18.93
N PRO A 331 -4.63 14.84 19.39
CA PRO A 331 -5.30 13.69 18.76
C PRO A 331 -5.52 13.96 17.27
N GLU A 332 -5.44 12.93 16.42
CA GLU A 332 -5.65 13.13 14.98
C GLU A 332 -7.06 13.71 14.73
N GLU A 333 -7.11 14.90 14.13
CA GLU A 333 -8.39 15.58 13.90
C GLU A 333 -9.23 14.81 12.86
N PRO A 334 -10.56 14.70 13.04
CA PRO A 334 -11.44 14.15 12.02
C PRO A 334 -11.28 14.94 10.72
N LEU A 335 -11.22 14.23 9.58
CA LEU A 335 -10.94 14.74 8.23
C LEU A 335 -11.27 16.24 8.10
N THR A 336 -10.23 17.07 8.07
CA THR A 336 -10.36 18.52 8.08
C THR A 336 -11.33 18.97 7.00
N ASN A 337 -12.07 20.05 7.23
CA ASN A 337 -13.02 20.59 6.25
C ASN A 337 -12.41 20.72 4.83
N ARG A 338 -11.09 20.98 4.75
CA ARG A 338 -10.34 21.00 3.48
C ARG A 338 -10.23 19.62 2.81
N GLN A 339 -9.91 18.55 3.54
CA GLN A 339 -9.85 17.19 2.99
C GLN A 339 -11.24 16.72 2.53
N VAL A 340 -12.30 17.05 3.28
CA VAL A 340 -13.70 16.78 2.89
C VAL A 340 -14.06 17.47 1.58
N GLU A 341 -13.66 18.72 1.39
CA GLU A 341 -13.90 19.45 0.13
C GLU A 341 -13.07 18.92 -1.05
N VAL A 342 -11.79 18.57 -0.85
CA VAL A 342 -10.98 17.91 -1.91
C VAL A 342 -11.63 16.59 -2.36
N TYR A 343 -12.21 15.82 -1.44
CA TYR A 343 -12.97 14.61 -1.77
C TYR A 343 -14.26 14.91 -2.56
N LYS A 344 -15.03 15.94 -2.17
CA LYS A 344 -16.20 16.42 -2.94
C LYS A 344 -15.81 16.88 -4.34
N MET A 345 -14.69 17.59 -4.49
CA MET A 345 -14.20 18.05 -5.79
C MET A 345 -13.75 16.89 -6.66
N LYS A 346 -13.10 15.85 -6.11
CA LYS A 346 -12.78 14.62 -6.86
C LYS A 346 -14.06 13.93 -7.37
N LYS A 347 -15.12 13.83 -6.56
CA LYS A 347 -16.42 13.30 -6.99
C LYS A 347 -17.08 14.10 -8.12
N LEU A 348 -16.94 15.43 -8.14
CA LEU A 348 -17.41 16.26 -9.26
C LEU A 348 -16.66 15.93 -10.56
N ILE A 349 -15.33 15.78 -10.49
CA ILE A 349 -14.49 15.47 -11.66
C ILE A 349 -14.85 14.08 -12.24
N GLU A 350 -15.05 13.08 -11.37
CA GLU A 350 -15.51 11.74 -11.75
C GLU A 350 -16.95 11.76 -12.29
N LEU A 351 -17.84 12.61 -11.76
CA LEU A 351 -19.20 12.81 -12.28
C LEU A 351 -19.18 13.40 -13.70
N LEU A 352 -18.34 14.41 -13.96
CA LEU A 352 -18.14 15.01 -15.28
C LEU A 352 -17.66 13.99 -16.33
N GLY A 353 -16.93 12.95 -15.90
CA GLY A 353 -16.37 11.90 -16.76
C GLY A 353 -14.87 12.00 -16.97
N VAL A 354 -14.15 12.70 -16.09
CA VAL A 354 -12.70 12.90 -16.16
C VAL A 354 -11.99 12.17 -15.02
N GLY A 355 -10.80 11.63 -15.29
CA GLY A 355 -9.95 10.97 -14.30
C GLY A 355 -8.58 11.63 -14.17
N PHE A 356 -8.10 11.75 -12.93
CA PHE A 356 -6.69 11.99 -12.63
C PHE A 356 -6.15 10.76 -11.88
N PRO A 357 -5.21 10.01 -12.45
CA PRO A 357 -4.65 8.83 -11.80
C PRO A 357 -3.78 9.24 -10.62
N ASN A 358 -3.71 8.40 -9.59
CA ASN A 358 -2.96 8.66 -8.35
C ASN A 358 -1.43 8.48 -8.51
N SER A 359 -0.90 8.52 -9.74
CA SER A 359 0.46 8.13 -10.10
C SER A 359 1.38 9.32 -10.37
N SER A 360 2.68 9.18 -10.06
CA SER A 360 3.69 10.23 -10.27
C SER A 360 4.13 10.41 -11.73
N PHE A 361 3.27 10.12 -12.70
CA PHE A 361 3.61 10.20 -14.11
C PHE A 361 3.60 11.65 -14.60
N VAL A 362 4.59 12.01 -15.42
CA VAL A 362 4.69 13.34 -16.04
C VAL A 362 4.58 13.16 -17.55
N VAL A 363 3.71 13.96 -18.17
CA VAL A 363 3.51 13.94 -19.62
C VAL A 363 4.33 15.04 -20.30
N GLY A 364 4.90 14.71 -21.47
CA GLY A 364 5.76 15.56 -22.29
C GLY A 364 7.24 15.47 -21.94
N SER A 365 8.10 15.63 -22.95
CA SER A 365 9.56 15.53 -22.82
C SER A 365 10.11 16.56 -21.82
N PRO A 366 11.04 16.17 -20.93
CA PRO A 366 11.68 17.07 -19.96
C PRO A 366 12.17 18.38 -20.60
N ASP A 367 12.83 18.29 -21.75
CA ASP A 367 13.48 19.40 -22.45
C ASP A 367 12.51 20.30 -23.24
N SER A 368 11.26 19.86 -23.43
CA SER A 368 10.26 20.64 -24.17
C SER A 368 9.56 21.67 -23.27
N THR A 369 9.42 22.90 -23.78
CA THR A 369 8.57 23.96 -23.19
C THR A 369 7.14 23.98 -23.75
N SER A 370 6.79 23.01 -24.60
CA SER A 370 5.49 22.98 -25.31
C SER A 370 4.94 21.57 -25.52
N PHE A 371 3.61 21.45 -25.55
CA PHE A 371 2.90 20.28 -26.05
C PHE A 371 2.45 20.53 -27.49
N SER A 372 3.12 19.91 -28.48
CA SER A 372 2.75 20.03 -29.90
C SER A 372 1.46 19.28 -30.23
N LEU A 373 0.51 19.95 -30.88
CA LEU A 373 -0.65 19.30 -31.47
C LEU A 373 -0.26 18.58 -32.77
N LYS A 374 -0.55 17.29 -32.86
CA LYS A 374 -0.59 16.55 -34.13
C LYS A 374 -2.06 16.31 -34.48
N PHE A 375 -2.51 16.83 -35.62
CA PHE A 375 -3.92 16.87 -36.02
C PHE A 375 -4.52 15.49 -36.36
N GLN A 376 -4.86 14.73 -35.33
CA GLN A 376 -5.76 13.57 -35.39
C GLN A 376 -6.70 13.64 -34.18
N ARG A 377 -8.01 13.57 -34.41
CA ARG A 377 -8.99 13.49 -33.32
C ARG A 377 -8.95 12.09 -32.69
N PRO A 378 -8.56 11.93 -31.41
CA PRO A 378 -8.38 10.60 -30.82
C PRO A 378 -9.72 10.03 -30.35
N THR A 379 -10.27 9.06 -31.10
CA THR A 379 -11.55 8.41 -30.79
C THR A 379 -11.44 7.28 -29.75
N GLU A 380 -10.25 6.72 -29.57
CA GLU A 380 -10.03 5.44 -28.87
C GLU A 380 -9.43 5.61 -27.46
N PHE A 381 -9.57 6.80 -26.86
CA PHE A 381 -9.03 7.17 -25.55
C PHE A 381 -10.02 6.95 -24.39
N LYS A 382 -10.99 6.06 -24.58
CA LYS A 382 -12.00 5.63 -23.59
C LYS A 382 -11.72 4.19 -23.19
N LEU A 383 -12.04 3.80 -21.95
CA LEU A 383 -11.84 2.43 -21.45
C LEU A 383 -12.37 1.35 -22.40
N GLU A 384 -13.60 1.52 -22.91
CA GLU A 384 -14.21 0.60 -23.88
C GLU A 384 -13.45 0.52 -25.22
N GLY A 385 -12.89 1.63 -25.69
CA GLY A 385 -12.06 1.69 -26.91
C GLY A 385 -10.69 1.03 -26.73
N ILE A 386 -10.05 1.23 -25.57
CA ILE A 386 -8.75 0.62 -25.25
C ILE A 386 -8.92 -0.89 -25.04
N SER A 387 -9.99 -1.32 -24.38
CA SER A 387 -10.37 -2.74 -24.31
C SER A 387 -10.59 -3.34 -25.70
N LYS A 388 -11.23 -2.62 -26.64
CA LYS A 388 -11.37 -3.06 -28.05
C LYS A 388 -10.02 -3.18 -28.77
N GLN A 389 -9.07 -2.27 -28.54
CA GLN A 389 -7.70 -2.39 -29.06
C GLN A 389 -7.00 -3.65 -28.51
N PHE A 390 -7.10 -3.91 -27.20
CA PHE A 390 -6.51 -5.08 -26.56
C PHE A 390 -7.17 -6.40 -27.02
N ILE A 391 -8.51 -6.44 -27.22
CA ILE A 391 -9.22 -7.55 -27.88
C ILE A 391 -8.69 -7.78 -29.30
N ALA A 392 -8.46 -6.72 -30.08
CA ALA A 392 -7.98 -6.83 -31.45
C ALA A 392 -6.55 -7.38 -31.51
N LEU A 393 -5.66 -6.89 -30.64
CA LEU A 393 -4.30 -7.41 -30.50
C LEU A 393 -4.29 -8.87 -30.06
N SER A 394 -5.09 -9.24 -29.05
CA SER A 394 -5.29 -10.63 -28.62
C SER A 394 -5.64 -11.53 -29.82
N LYS A 395 -6.67 -11.17 -30.58
CA LYS A 395 -7.14 -11.98 -31.72
C LYS A 395 -6.11 -12.11 -32.83
N ASP A 396 -5.35 -11.06 -33.14
CA ASP A 396 -4.26 -11.10 -34.11
C ASP A 396 -3.13 -12.07 -33.66
N LEU A 397 -2.77 -12.03 -32.38
CA LEU A 397 -1.76 -12.92 -31.79
C LEU A 397 -2.22 -14.39 -31.77
N THR A 398 -3.45 -14.69 -31.33
CA THR A 398 -4.02 -16.04 -31.42
C THR A 398 -4.06 -16.56 -32.86
N THR A 399 -4.45 -15.70 -33.82
CA THR A 399 -4.48 -16.06 -35.25
C THR A 399 -3.08 -16.41 -35.77
N LYS A 400 -2.06 -15.65 -35.38
CA LYS A 400 -0.65 -15.93 -35.73
C LYS A 400 -0.14 -17.22 -35.05
N ALA A 401 -0.57 -17.51 -33.83
CA ALA A 401 -0.21 -18.74 -33.10
C ALA A 401 -0.71 -20.02 -33.79
N GLN A 402 -1.97 -20.01 -34.25
CA GLN A 402 -2.60 -21.15 -34.93
C GLN A 402 -1.84 -21.53 -36.20
N ASN A 403 -1.38 -20.53 -36.97
CA ASN A 403 -0.54 -20.73 -38.15
C ASN A 403 0.87 -21.27 -37.82
N ASN A 404 1.40 -20.97 -36.62
CA ASN A 404 2.75 -21.33 -36.17
C ASN A 404 2.81 -22.55 -35.23
N LYS A 405 1.89 -23.51 -35.39
CA LYS A 405 1.80 -24.75 -34.58
C LYS A 405 1.64 -24.50 -33.06
N GLY A 406 0.95 -23.43 -32.68
CA GLY A 406 0.54 -23.19 -31.29
C GLY A 406 1.57 -22.50 -30.38
N LYS A 407 2.77 -22.16 -30.87
CA LYS A 407 3.65 -21.22 -30.15
C LYS A 407 3.39 -19.78 -30.60
N ILE A 408 2.97 -18.93 -29.67
CA ILE A 408 3.12 -17.48 -29.82
C ILE A 408 4.60 -17.13 -29.69
N ASN A 409 5.04 -16.13 -30.45
CA ASN A 409 6.32 -15.47 -30.29
C ASN A 409 6.03 -13.97 -30.13
N PHE A 410 6.08 -13.47 -28.89
CA PHE A 410 5.95 -12.04 -28.61
C PHE A 410 7.28 -11.35 -28.92
N THR A 411 7.41 -10.81 -30.14
CA THR A 411 8.58 -9.99 -30.50
C THR A 411 8.57 -8.67 -29.72
N THR A 412 9.72 -8.01 -29.55
CA THR A 412 9.85 -6.76 -28.78
C THR A 412 8.79 -5.69 -29.13
N PRO A 413 8.48 -5.41 -30.41
CA PRO A 413 7.42 -4.45 -30.75
C PRO A 413 6.03 -4.86 -30.24
N ILE A 414 5.72 -6.16 -30.17
CA ILE A 414 4.47 -6.69 -29.64
C ILE A 414 4.45 -6.54 -28.11
N LEU A 415 5.57 -6.82 -27.43
CA LEU A 415 5.70 -6.64 -25.98
C LEU A 415 5.50 -5.17 -25.57
N GLU A 416 6.14 -4.24 -26.29
CA GLU A 416 5.97 -2.80 -26.10
C GLU A 416 4.52 -2.34 -26.34
N ASP A 417 3.82 -2.91 -27.33
CA ASP A 417 2.43 -2.57 -27.64
C ASP A 417 1.45 -3.16 -26.60
N ILE A 418 1.75 -4.35 -26.04
CA ILE A 418 1.00 -4.93 -24.91
C ILE A 418 1.22 -4.09 -23.64
N ASP A 419 2.46 -3.73 -23.30
CA ASP A 419 2.74 -2.88 -22.13
C ASP A 419 2.08 -1.49 -22.26
N ALA A 420 2.17 -0.85 -23.42
CA ALA A 420 1.52 0.45 -23.64
C ALA A 420 -0.01 0.37 -23.44
N LEU A 421 -0.67 -0.71 -23.92
CA LEU A 421 -2.09 -0.95 -23.70
C LEU A 421 -2.41 -1.29 -22.24
N VAL A 422 -1.64 -2.17 -21.59
CA VAL A 422 -1.82 -2.54 -20.19
C VAL A 422 -1.63 -1.33 -19.28
N THR A 423 -0.55 -0.56 -19.44
CA THR A 423 -0.32 0.68 -18.70
C THR A 423 -1.44 1.68 -18.92
N LEU A 424 -1.97 1.81 -20.14
CA LEU A 424 -3.13 2.67 -20.41
C LEU A 424 -4.42 2.18 -19.74
N LEU A 425 -4.67 0.86 -19.73
CA LEU A 425 -5.82 0.25 -19.06
C LEU A 425 -5.72 0.42 -17.55
N ARG A 426 -4.58 0.11 -16.94
CA ARG A 426 -4.26 0.34 -15.51
C ARG A 426 -4.55 1.78 -15.08
N LEU A 427 -4.09 2.76 -15.86
CA LEU A 427 -4.37 4.18 -15.60
C LEU A 427 -5.89 4.48 -15.50
N HIS A 428 -6.70 3.92 -16.40
CA HIS A 428 -8.16 4.07 -16.34
C HIS A 428 -8.77 3.29 -15.16
N VAL A 429 -8.36 2.04 -14.94
CA VAL A 429 -8.81 1.17 -13.83
C VAL A 429 -8.51 1.80 -12.46
N SER A 430 -7.38 2.50 -12.31
CA SER A 430 -7.03 3.25 -11.10
C SER A 430 -8.04 4.35 -10.75
N CYS A 431 -8.66 4.97 -11.76
CA CYS A 431 -9.68 6.01 -11.62
C CYS A 431 -11.09 5.46 -11.36
N LEU A 432 -11.34 4.17 -11.57
CA LEU A 432 -12.64 3.56 -11.24
C LEU A 432 -12.75 3.41 -9.72
N LYS A 433 -13.68 4.14 -9.08
CA LYS A 433 -13.87 4.11 -7.62
C LYS A 433 -15.26 3.71 -7.16
N ASP A 434 -16.26 3.90 -8.01
CA ASP A 434 -17.66 3.61 -7.76
C ASP A 434 -18.18 2.50 -8.69
N GLY A 435 -19.28 1.87 -8.30
CA GLY A 435 -19.97 0.85 -9.09
C GLY A 435 -20.71 1.34 -10.35
N ARG A 436 -20.29 2.47 -10.90
CA ARG A 436 -20.81 3.06 -12.14
C ARG A 436 -20.10 2.56 -13.40
N TYR A 437 -19.03 1.77 -13.23
CA TYR A 437 -18.15 1.26 -14.29
C TYR A 437 -18.02 -0.27 -14.28
N TYR A 438 -19.06 -0.95 -13.78
CA TYR A 438 -19.04 -2.40 -13.56
C TYR A 438 -19.08 -3.20 -14.86
N ASP A 439 -19.75 -2.71 -15.90
CA ASP A 439 -19.85 -3.41 -17.19
C ASP A 439 -18.57 -3.26 -18.03
N GLU A 440 -17.88 -2.12 -17.95
CA GLU A 440 -16.55 -1.95 -18.55
C GLU A 440 -15.49 -2.75 -17.79
N ALA A 441 -15.54 -2.78 -16.46
CA ALA A 441 -14.68 -3.64 -15.65
C ALA A 441 -14.93 -5.12 -15.95
N LYS A 442 -16.20 -5.53 -16.16
CA LYS A 442 -16.54 -6.89 -16.63
C LYS A 442 -15.96 -7.17 -18.01
N THR A 443 -16.21 -6.28 -18.97
CA THR A 443 -15.76 -6.44 -20.35
C THR A 443 -14.24 -6.55 -20.43
N LEU A 444 -13.53 -5.78 -19.60
CA LEU A 444 -12.08 -5.86 -19.45
C LEU A 444 -11.64 -7.17 -18.80
N TRP A 445 -12.28 -7.60 -17.71
CA TRP A 445 -12.02 -8.89 -17.05
C TRP A 445 -12.20 -10.08 -18.00
N ASP A 446 -13.35 -10.17 -18.67
CA ASP A 446 -13.65 -11.21 -19.67
C ASP A 446 -12.62 -11.20 -20.81
N THR A 447 -12.16 -10.01 -21.22
CA THR A 447 -11.11 -9.83 -22.25
C THR A 447 -9.75 -10.35 -21.78
N ILE A 448 -9.35 -10.03 -20.55
CA ILE A 448 -8.05 -10.46 -20.00
C ILE A 448 -8.00 -11.98 -19.90
N TRP A 449 -9.06 -12.61 -19.41
CA TRP A 449 -9.12 -14.07 -19.34
C TRP A 449 -9.20 -14.71 -20.72
N HIS A 450 -9.99 -14.15 -21.66
CA HIS A 450 -9.94 -14.59 -23.05
C HIS A 450 -8.52 -14.50 -23.64
N PHE A 451 -7.77 -13.42 -23.36
CA PHE A 451 -6.36 -13.33 -23.78
C PHE A 451 -5.55 -14.49 -23.20
N LEU A 452 -5.49 -14.63 -21.87
CA LEU A 452 -4.70 -15.67 -21.20
C LEU A 452 -5.05 -17.09 -21.72
N ASP A 453 -6.33 -17.43 -21.79
CA ASP A 453 -6.82 -18.70 -22.34
C ASP A 453 -6.40 -18.89 -23.81
N SER A 454 -6.60 -17.88 -24.65
CA SER A 454 -6.27 -17.93 -26.09
C SER A 454 -4.76 -17.96 -26.38
N THR A 455 -3.94 -17.58 -25.40
CA THR A 455 -2.47 -17.63 -25.48
C THR A 455 -1.85 -18.89 -24.90
N GLY A 456 -2.66 -19.80 -24.34
CA GLY A 456 -2.18 -21.08 -23.79
C GLY A 456 -1.42 -20.94 -22.47
N VAL A 457 -1.82 -19.96 -21.64
CA VAL A 457 -1.22 -19.68 -20.32
C VAL A 457 -1.41 -20.86 -19.37
N GLU A 458 -2.59 -21.47 -19.34
CA GLU A 458 -2.81 -22.70 -18.57
C GLU A 458 -2.21 -23.89 -19.34
N ALA A 459 -1.06 -24.40 -18.87
CA ALA A 459 -0.36 -25.51 -19.53
C ALA A 459 -1.04 -26.85 -19.24
N ASN A 460 -1.58 -26.96 -18.02
CA ASN A 460 -2.45 -28.01 -17.50
C ASN A 460 -2.90 -27.60 -16.09
N ASN A 461 -3.78 -28.39 -15.49
CA ASN A 461 -4.31 -28.25 -14.13
C ASN A 461 -3.25 -28.31 -12.99
N MET A 462 -1.95 -28.31 -13.30
CA MET A 462 -0.83 -28.29 -12.34
C MET A 462 0.19 -27.16 -12.59
N MET A 463 0.23 -26.54 -13.77
CA MET A 463 1.24 -25.53 -14.14
C MET A 463 0.71 -24.48 -15.12
N ILE A 464 1.24 -23.28 -14.99
CA ILE A 464 0.96 -22.12 -15.83
C ILE A 464 2.22 -21.80 -16.63
N ASN A 465 2.15 -21.84 -17.96
CA ASN A 465 3.25 -21.42 -18.84
C ASN A 465 3.16 -19.90 -19.08
N ILE A 466 4.21 -19.18 -18.71
CA ILE A 466 4.26 -17.73 -18.78
C ILE A 466 5.40 -17.23 -19.66
N GLN A 467 5.18 -16.06 -20.24
CA GLN A 467 6.12 -15.30 -21.03
C GLN A 467 5.95 -13.83 -20.60
N LEU A 468 6.87 -12.94 -20.97
CA LEU A 468 6.83 -11.55 -20.47
C LEU A 468 5.49 -10.84 -20.73
N ALA A 469 4.85 -11.09 -21.88
CA ALA A 469 3.50 -10.61 -22.19
C ALA A 469 2.43 -11.06 -21.17
N HIS A 470 2.54 -12.28 -20.64
CA HIS A 470 1.62 -12.81 -19.64
C HIS A 470 1.86 -12.15 -18.27
N ASN A 471 3.13 -11.94 -17.89
CA ASN A 471 3.49 -11.21 -16.66
C ASN A 471 2.96 -9.76 -16.70
N ILE A 472 3.15 -9.05 -17.82
CA ILE A 472 2.58 -7.70 -18.03
C ILE A 472 1.06 -7.72 -17.84
N VAL A 473 0.35 -8.68 -18.43
CA VAL A 473 -1.12 -8.80 -18.31
C VAL A 473 -1.58 -9.22 -16.91
N PHE A 474 -0.82 -10.00 -16.15
CA PHE A 474 -1.15 -10.32 -14.75
C PHE A 474 -1.18 -9.07 -13.86
N VAL A 475 -0.30 -8.08 -14.07
CA VAL A 475 -0.36 -6.81 -13.34
C VAL A 475 -1.68 -6.05 -13.60
N LEU A 476 -2.32 -6.25 -14.76
CA LEU A 476 -3.68 -5.73 -15.00
C LEU A 476 -4.77 -6.56 -14.32
N VAL A 477 -4.61 -7.88 -14.19
CA VAL A 477 -5.53 -8.75 -13.40
C VAL A 477 -5.64 -8.23 -11.96
N GLU A 478 -4.52 -7.89 -11.32
CA GLU A 478 -4.49 -7.39 -9.94
C GLU A 478 -5.26 -6.08 -9.72
N GLU A 479 -5.12 -5.13 -10.67
CA GLU A 479 -5.83 -3.86 -10.59
C GLU A 479 -7.32 -4.03 -10.90
N VAL A 480 -7.69 -4.95 -11.80
CA VAL A 480 -9.09 -5.18 -12.20
C VAL A 480 -9.85 -6.03 -11.16
N ILE A 481 -9.24 -7.07 -10.59
CA ILE A 481 -9.92 -8.01 -9.68
C ILE A 481 -10.48 -7.33 -8.42
N ASN A 482 -9.79 -6.29 -7.93
CA ASN A 482 -10.20 -5.48 -6.77
C ASN A 482 -11.16 -4.33 -7.14
N LYS A 483 -11.65 -4.29 -8.38
CA LYS A 483 -12.61 -3.30 -8.93
C LYS A 483 -13.87 -3.96 -9.49
N VAL A 484 -13.74 -5.18 -10.00
CA VAL A 484 -14.87 -6.01 -10.43
C VAL A 484 -15.73 -6.36 -9.21
N PRO A 485 -17.05 -6.09 -9.24
CA PRO A 485 -17.94 -6.42 -8.14
C PRO A 485 -18.06 -7.94 -7.98
N PRO A 486 -17.99 -8.47 -6.75
CA PRO A 486 -18.04 -9.91 -6.46
C PRO A 486 -19.15 -10.71 -7.16
N SER A 487 -20.31 -10.09 -7.43
CA SER A 487 -21.40 -10.73 -8.17
C SER A 487 -21.05 -11.17 -9.60
N LEU A 488 -19.99 -10.62 -10.21
CA LEU A 488 -19.55 -10.98 -11.56
C LEU A 488 -18.56 -12.14 -11.61
N PHE A 489 -18.00 -12.57 -10.48
CA PHE A 489 -17.26 -13.83 -10.39
C PHE A 489 -18.21 -15.05 -10.32
N LYS A 490 -19.53 -14.86 -10.32
CA LYS A 490 -20.49 -15.96 -10.17
C LYS A 490 -20.32 -17.02 -11.28
N GLY A 491 -19.88 -18.22 -10.89
CA GLY A 491 -19.61 -19.34 -11.81
C GLY A 491 -18.28 -19.25 -12.56
N VAL A 492 -17.39 -18.32 -12.19
CA VAL A 492 -16.00 -18.25 -12.70
C VAL A 492 -15.11 -19.08 -11.80
N ASP A 493 -14.57 -20.18 -12.30
CA ASP A 493 -13.61 -21.04 -11.59
C ASP A 493 -12.21 -20.92 -12.22
N ARG A 494 -11.24 -20.56 -11.38
CA ARG A 494 -9.79 -20.54 -11.63
C ARG A 494 -9.02 -21.15 -10.45
N SER A 495 -9.66 -22.04 -9.68
CA SER A 495 -9.08 -22.67 -8.49
C SER A 495 -7.92 -23.63 -8.79
N LEU A 496 -7.66 -23.96 -10.06
CA LEU A 496 -6.51 -24.74 -10.50
C LEU A 496 -5.46 -23.84 -11.16
N PRO A 497 -4.15 -24.12 -11.01
CA PRO A 497 -3.57 -25.28 -10.29
C PRO A 497 -3.53 -25.13 -8.75
N PHE A 498 -3.92 -23.97 -8.21
CA PHE A 498 -3.96 -23.66 -6.78
C PHE A 498 -5.07 -22.63 -6.49
N PRO A 499 -5.81 -22.72 -5.36
CA PRO A 499 -5.63 -23.65 -4.22
C PRO A 499 -5.96 -25.12 -4.51
N GLY A 500 -6.87 -25.36 -5.45
CA GLY A 500 -7.37 -26.68 -5.86
C GLY A 500 -8.90 -26.70 -5.95
N ASN A 501 -9.45 -27.70 -6.63
CA ASN A 501 -10.90 -27.89 -6.75
C ASN A 501 -11.58 -28.04 -5.38
N CYS A 502 -12.77 -27.47 -5.24
CA CYS A 502 -13.68 -27.69 -4.12
C CYS A 502 -14.96 -28.35 -4.64
N SER A 503 -14.97 -29.67 -4.76
CA SER A 503 -15.98 -30.44 -5.51
C SER A 503 -17.33 -30.64 -4.82
N ASN A 504 -17.43 -30.28 -3.54
CA ASN A 504 -18.60 -30.46 -2.70
C ASN A 504 -18.88 -29.15 -1.97
N THR A 505 -20.10 -28.64 -2.06
CA THR A 505 -20.46 -27.27 -1.67
C THR A 505 -21.76 -27.24 -0.89
N ASN A 506 -21.75 -27.84 0.31
CA ASN A 506 -22.76 -27.57 1.32
C ASN A 506 -22.52 -26.16 1.86
N LEU A 507 -23.21 -25.19 1.25
CA LEU A 507 -23.14 -23.78 1.62
C LEU A 507 -24.17 -23.46 2.69
N GLU A 508 -23.70 -22.89 3.80
CA GLU A 508 -24.43 -22.62 5.02
C GLU A 508 -24.24 -21.15 5.47
N ASP A 509 -24.98 -20.74 6.51
CA ASP A 509 -24.88 -19.43 7.14
C ASP A 509 -24.25 -19.58 8.53
N PHE A 510 -23.22 -18.79 8.85
CA PHE A 510 -22.48 -18.82 10.12
C PHE A 510 -22.37 -17.42 10.73
N ALA A 511 -22.77 -17.27 11.99
CA ALA A 511 -22.44 -16.12 12.81
C ALA A 511 -21.13 -16.36 13.57
N LEU A 512 -20.25 -15.35 13.61
CA LEU A 512 -19.00 -15.38 14.37
C LEU A 512 -18.72 -14.03 15.05
N GLN A 513 -17.90 -14.09 16.09
CA GLN A 513 -17.30 -12.94 16.75
C GLN A 513 -15.79 -12.99 16.51
N ALA A 514 -15.21 -11.90 16.03
CA ALA A 514 -13.78 -11.73 15.79
C ALA A 514 -13.23 -10.61 16.66
N GLU A 515 -12.09 -10.84 17.32
CA GLU A 515 -11.47 -9.90 18.26
C GLU A 515 -10.06 -9.52 17.81
N PHE A 516 -9.73 -8.25 17.95
CA PHE A 516 -8.51 -7.62 17.44
C PHE A 516 -7.86 -6.75 18.52
N VAL A 517 -6.68 -7.16 19.00
CA VAL A 517 -5.85 -6.38 19.94
C VAL A 517 -4.90 -5.42 19.19
N CYS A 518 -4.60 -5.72 17.92
CA CYS A 518 -3.76 -4.90 17.04
C CYS A 518 -4.04 -5.24 15.55
N GLU A 519 -3.30 -4.63 14.62
CA GLU A 519 -3.41 -4.90 13.17
C GLU A 519 -3.09 -6.38 12.85
N MET A 520 -4.12 -7.18 12.56
CA MET A 520 -4.00 -8.62 12.38
C MET A 520 -4.99 -9.21 11.37
N TRP A 521 -4.72 -10.47 10.99
CA TRP A 521 -5.61 -11.31 10.19
C TRP A 521 -6.33 -12.33 11.08
N HIS A 522 -7.60 -12.08 11.38
CA HIS A 522 -8.46 -13.04 12.07
C HIS A 522 -9.00 -14.07 11.07
N GLY A 523 -8.67 -15.35 11.26
CA GLY A 523 -9.17 -16.46 10.43
C GLY A 523 -10.58 -16.85 10.87
N THR A 524 -11.52 -17.00 9.93
CA THR A 524 -12.93 -17.20 10.30
C THR A 524 -13.35 -18.65 10.49
N GLY A 525 -12.49 -19.63 10.16
CA GLY A 525 -12.88 -21.04 10.02
C GLY A 525 -13.74 -21.33 8.78
N LEU A 526 -13.95 -20.32 7.91
CA LEU A 526 -14.81 -20.40 6.71
C LEU A 526 -14.01 -20.31 5.40
N TYR A 527 -14.51 -20.99 4.38
CA TYR A 527 -13.97 -21.07 3.03
C TYR A 527 -15.07 -20.71 2.02
N ILE A 528 -14.70 -20.00 0.97
CA ILE A 528 -15.58 -19.72 -0.16
C ILE A 528 -15.11 -20.51 -1.39
N PRO A 529 -15.96 -21.39 -1.98
CA PRO A 529 -15.61 -22.08 -3.22
C PRO A 529 -15.41 -21.10 -4.39
N PRO A 530 -14.59 -21.47 -5.40
CA PRO A 530 -14.40 -20.66 -6.60
C PRO A 530 -15.74 -20.30 -7.25
N GLY A 531 -15.86 -19.05 -7.67
CA GLY A 531 -17.05 -18.53 -8.34
C GLY A 531 -18.33 -18.51 -7.50
N THR A 532 -18.25 -18.78 -6.19
CA THR A 532 -19.37 -18.61 -5.26
C THR A 532 -19.49 -17.15 -4.82
N VAL A 533 -20.72 -16.66 -4.65
CA VAL A 533 -21.01 -15.31 -4.17
C VAL A 533 -21.69 -15.40 -2.82
N ALA A 534 -20.91 -15.14 -1.77
CA ALA A 534 -21.38 -15.08 -0.40
C ALA A 534 -21.77 -13.65 0.00
N ILE A 535 -22.41 -13.53 1.17
CA ILE A 535 -22.76 -12.25 1.79
C ILE A 535 -22.13 -12.19 3.18
N VAL A 536 -21.54 -11.04 3.54
CA VAL A 536 -21.13 -10.75 4.91
C VAL A 536 -22.00 -9.63 5.44
N GLU A 537 -22.47 -9.79 6.67
CA GLU A 537 -23.43 -8.92 7.34
C GLU A 537 -22.90 -8.60 8.75
N LEU A 538 -22.34 -7.40 8.92
CA LEU A 538 -21.91 -6.88 10.21
C LEU A 538 -23.11 -6.45 11.05
N ASN A 539 -23.06 -6.74 12.35
CA ASN A 539 -24.05 -6.26 13.30
C ASN A 539 -23.88 -4.74 13.53
N GLY A 540 -22.63 -4.29 13.78
CA GLY A 540 -22.28 -2.89 13.99
C GLY A 540 -22.18 -2.04 12.71
N LYS A 541 -21.69 -0.79 12.84
CA LYS A 541 -21.44 0.12 11.70
C LYS A 541 -20.18 -0.31 10.92
N PRO A 542 -19.99 0.09 9.64
CA PRO A 542 -18.76 -0.20 8.90
C PRO A 542 -17.57 0.60 9.46
N ILE A 543 -16.42 -0.07 9.66
CA ILE A 543 -15.19 0.57 10.16
C ILE A 543 -14.23 0.86 9.00
N LYS A 544 -13.70 2.08 8.92
CA LYS A 544 -12.58 2.43 8.04
C LYS A 544 -11.36 1.61 8.48
N GLY A 545 -10.68 0.96 7.53
CA GLY A 545 -9.55 0.07 7.83
C GLY A 545 -9.92 -1.41 7.97
N LEU A 546 -11.23 -1.74 7.92
CA LEU A 546 -11.71 -3.11 7.90
C LEU A 546 -11.85 -3.67 6.48
N TYR A 547 -11.36 -4.90 6.28
CA TYR A 547 -11.41 -5.62 5.01
C TYR A 547 -11.81 -7.07 5.24
N ILE A 548 -12.53 -7.65 4.28
CA ILE A 548 -12.61 -9.11 4.12
C ILE A 548 -11.59 -9.51 3.07
N GLN A 549 -10.71 -10.45 3.39
CA GLN A 549 -9.80 -11.05 2.43
C GLN A 549 -10.20 -12.50 2.17
N ILE A 550 -10.12 -12.91 0.90
CA ILE A 550 -10.23 -14.30 0.49
C ILE A 550 -8.85 -14.75 0.02
N GLY A 551 -8.38 -15.88 0.58
CA GLY A 551 -7.08 -16.47 0.31
C GLY A 551 -5.95 -15.90 1.19
N SER A 552 -4.96 -16.76 1.44
CA SER A 552 -4.03 -16.64 2.58
C SER A 552 -2.70 -15.95 2.27
N HIS A 553 -2.57 -15.22 1.17
CA HIS A 553 -1.26 -14.78 0.64
C HIS A 553 -1.20 -13.26 0.41
N THR A 554 -0.11 -12.63 0.86
CA THR A 554 0.29 -11.27 0.47
C THR A 554 1.07 -11.25 -0.85
N GLU A 555 1.77 -12.36 -1.16
CA GLU A 555 2.77 -12.39 -2.23
C GLU A 555 2.17 -12.65 -3.60
N ARG A 556 2.44 -11.69 -4.50
CA ARG A 556 2.22 -11.78 -5.95
C ARG A 556 3.39 -12.51 -6.56
N LEU A 557 3.17 -13.50 -7.42
CA LEU A 557 4.28 -14.11 -8.15
C LEU A 557 4.63 -13.28 -9.37
N VAL A 558 5.84 -12.73 -9.35
CA VAL A 558 6.44 -12.00 -10.46
C VAL A 558 7.66 -12.80 -10.90
N SER A 559 7.55 -13.50 -12.03
CA SER A 559 8.58 -14.47 -12.39
C SER A 559 9.81 -13.83 -13.06
N HIS A 560 10.95 -14.47 -12.81
CA HIS A 560 12.12 -14.46 -13.70
C HIS A 560 12.25 -15.79 -14.47
N GLY A 561 11.13 -16.50 -14.71
CA GLY A 561 11.13 -17.84 -15.32
C GLY A 561 9.81 -18.21 -16.00
N ASP A 562 9.88 -19.22 -16.88
CA ASP A 562 8.84 -19.54 -17.87
C ASP A 562 7.59 -20.25 -17.32
N THR A 563 7.57 -20.64 -16.04
CA THR A 563 6.45 -21.38 -15.43
C THR A 563 6.11 -20.91 -14.02
N LEU A 564 4.83 -21.05 -13.65
CA LEU A 564 4.34 -20.95 -12.26
C LEU A 564 3.56 -22.21 -11.88
N LYS A 565 3.56 -22.55 -10.59
CA LYS A 565 2.75 -23.61 -9.96
C LYS A 565 1.40 -23.08 -9.42
N ARG A 566 1.16 -21.76 -9.44
CA ARG A 566 -0.13 -21.08 -9.13
C ARG A 566 -0.29 -19.79 -9.93
N TRP A 567 -1.50 -19.23 -9.94
CA TRP A 567 -1.74 -17.89 -10.49
C TRP A 567 -0.91 -16.83 -9.76
N SER A 568 -0.48 -15.81 -10.50
CA SER A 568 0.34 -14.70 -9.97
C SER A 568 -0.30 -14.06 -8.74
N ILE A 569 -1.60 -13.73 -8.84
CA ILE A 569 -2.48 -13.38 -7.73
C ILE A 569 -3.52 -14.49 -7.51
N ILE A 570 -3.77 -14.82 -6.25
CA ILE A 570 -4.77 -15.81 -5.78
C ILE A 570 -5.64 -15.27 -4.64
N THR A 571 -5.56 -13.96 -4.35
CA THR A 571 -6.27 -13.32 -3.25
C THR A 571 -7.15 -12.15 -3.71
N ASN A 572 -8.29 -12.00 -3.05
CA ASN A 572 -9.26 -10.94 -3.30
C ASN A 572 -9.47 -10.18 -1.99
N ARG A 573 -9.24 -8.85 -1.96
CA ARG A 573 -9.36 -8.05 -0.74
C ARG A 573 -10.42 -6.95 -0.89
N ILE A 574 -11.46 -7.04 -0.07
CA ILE A 574 -12.71 -6.28 -0.20
C ILE A 574 -12.87 -5.36 1.02
N SER A 575 -12.74 -4.06 0.82
CA SER A 575 -12.98 -3.04 1.87
C SER A 575 -14.44 -3.02 2.30
N VAL A 576 -14.70 -3.04 3.61
CA VAL A 576 -16.05 -3.06 4.17
C VAL A 576 -16.64 -1.64 4.18
N LYS A 577 -17.63 -1.38 3.32
CA LYS A 577 -18.22 -0.04 3.09
C LYS A 577 -19.67 0.11 3.54
N SER A 578 -20.32 -0.98 3.98
CA SER A 578 -21.74 -1.05 4.34
C SER A 578 -21.96 -2.23 5.28
N LYS A 579 -22.99 -2.21 6.16
CA LYS A 579 -23.27 -3.32 7.10
C LYS A 579 -23.34 -4.66 6.35
N LYS A 580 -24.02 -4.68 5.20
CA LYS A 580 -24.12 -5.83 4.28
C LYS A 580 -23.22 -5.63 3.06
N ILE A 581 -22.36 -6.61 2.76
CA ILE A 581 -21.51 -6.66 1.55
C ILE A 581 -21.61 -8.03 0.87
N LYS A 582 -21.26 -8.10 -0.42
CA LYS A 582 -21.06 -9.35 -1.15
C LYS A 582 -19.57 -9.65 -1.26
N ILE A 583 -19.18 -10.92 -1.18
CA ILE A 583 -17.80 -11.38 -1.37
C ILE A 583 -17.77 -12.58 -2.32
N ALA A 584 -16.69 -12.71 -3.10
CA ALA A 584 -16.46 -13.77 -4.07
C ALA A 584 -15.00 -13.76 -4.52
N SER A 585 -14.49 -14.92 -4.92
CA SER A 585 -13.17 -15.08 -5.55
C SER A 585 -13.30 -16.05 -6.73
N PRO A 586 -12.66 -15.81 -7.88
CA PRO A 586 -12.58 -16.79 -8.96
C PRO A 586 -11.71 -18.00 -8.57
N PHE A 587 -10.78 -17.84 -7.63
CA PHE A 587 -9.88 -18.89 -7.14
C PHE A 587 -10.49 -19.70 -5.97
N GLY A 588 -11.49 -19.12 -5.29
CA GLY A 588 -11.90 -19.54 -3.95
C GLY A 588 -10.89 -19.12 -2.87
N GLY A 589 -11.04 -19.61 -1.64
CA GLY A 589 -10.06 -19.43 -0.57
C GLY A 589 -10.64 -19.41 0.85
N ILE A 590 -9.75 -19.51 1.85
CA ILE A 590 -10.08 -19.23 3.26
C ILE A 590 -10.47 -17.76 3.40
N ILE A 591 -11.45 -17.47 4.24
CA ILE A 591 -11.93 -16.11 4.51
C ILE A 591 -11.24 -15.57 5.78
N TYR A 592 -10.75 -14.34 5.70
CA TYR A 592 -10.14 -13.61 6.81
C TYR A 592 -10.84 -12.27 7.00
N ILE A 593 -11.00 -11.85 8.26
CA ILE A 593 -11.28 -10.46 8.60
C ILE A 593 -9.93 -9.80 8.90
N VAL A 594 -9.62 -8.70 8.22
CA VAL A 594 -8.33 -8.01 8.30
C VAL A 594 -8.55 -6.58 8.77
N ALA A 595 -7.88 -6.22 9.86
CA ALA A 595 -7.85 -4.88 10.43
C ALA A 595 -6.49 -4.21 10.12
N GLU A 596 -6.51 -3.10 9.40
CA GLU A 596 -5.33 -2.28 9.09
C GLU A 596 -5.67 -0.80 9.22
N ASN A 597 -4.80 -0.03 9.87
CA ASN A 597 -4.90 1.40 10.12
C ASN A 597 -6.23 1.76 10.83
N ILE A 598 -6.60 0.93 11.81
CA ILE A 598 -7.71 1.18 12.72
C ILE A 598 -7.15 1.73 14.03
N GLU A 599 -7.54 2.95 14.37
CA GLU A 599 -7.29 3.55 15.68
C GLU A 599 -8.07 2.74 16.74
N ILE A 600 -7.37 1.91 17.50
CA ILE A 600 -7.91 1.26 18.71
C ILE A 600 -7.63 2.20 19.89
N PRO A 601 -8.64 2.76 20.58
CA PRO A 601 -8.41 3.63 21.72
C PRO A 601 -7.76 2.85 22.87
N LEU A 602 -6.51 3.21 23.21
CA LEU A 602 -5.88 2.72 24.43
C LEU A 602 -6.63 3.27 25.65
N LEU A 603 -6.95 2.40 26.61
CA LEU A 603 -7.85 2.72 27.71
C LEU A 603 -7.14 3.58 28.79
N GLY A 604 -7.12 4.89 28.56
CA GLY A 604 -6.26 5.83 29.29
C GLY A 604 -6.89 7.16 29.66
N ASP A 605 -8.18 7.22 30.04
CA ASP A 605 -8.78 8.45 30.60
C ASP A 605 -10.00 8.24 31.53
N THR A 606 -9.98 7.20 32.38
CA THR A 606 -11.06 6.92 33.37
C THR A 606 -10.60 6.72 34.81
N THR A 607 -9.35 7.04 35.16
CA THR A 607 -8.92 7.18 36.56
C THR A 607 -8.18 8.48 36.82
N SER A 608 -8.89 9.47 37.37
CA SER A 608 -8.29 10.65 38.00
C SER A 608 -7.70 10.28 39.38
N ILE A 609 -6.65 9.45 39.38
CA ILE A 609 -5.84 9.23 40.57
C ILE A 609 -5.02 10.51 40.82
N ASP A 610 -5.24 11.12 41.99
CA ASP A 610 -4.66 12.39 42.36
C ASP A 610 -3.15 12.24 42.65
N HIS A 611 -2.31 12.52 41.64
CA HIS A 611 -0.86 12.53 41.74
C HIS A 611 -0.31 13.76 42.52
N SER A 612 -0.94 14.10 43.65
CA SER A 612 -0.50 15.14 44.60
C SER A 612 0.19 14.57 45.86
N MET A 613 0.64 13.31 45.82
CA MET A 613 1.61 12.76 46.76
C MET A 613 2.84 12.19 46.02
N TYR A 614 3.99 12.15 46.71
CA TYR A 614 5.31 11.71 46.22
C TYR A 614 6.06 12.64 45.23
N LEU A 615 5.99 13.96 45.44
CA LEU A 615 7.09 14.88 45.08
C LEU A 615 7.36 15.90 46.19
N SER A 616 7.84 15.41 47.34
CA SER A 616 8.54 16.21 48.35
C SER A 616 9.86 15.53 48.71
N ASP A 617 10.89 16.35 48.94
CA ASP A 617 12.14 16.01 49.62
C ASP A 617 13.00 14.85 49.06
N GLN A 618 13.76 15.14 48.00
CA GLN A 618 15.22 14.94 48.05
C GLN A 618 15.94 16.10 47.34
N ASN A 619 16.27 17.13 48.13
CA ASN A 619 17.20 18.19 47.73
C ASN A 619 17.96 18.65 48.98
N THR A 620 18.99 17.89 49.38
CA THR A 620 19.87 18.22 50.51
C THR A 620 21.32 18.20 50.05
N ASP A 621 21.95 19.37 50.03
CA ASP A 621 23.37 19.53 49.75
C ASP A 621 24.25 18.87 50.82
N ILE A 622 25.48 18.52 50.44
CA ILE A 622 26.50 18.03 51.36
C ILE A 622 27.04 19.22 52.18
N SER A 623 26.69 19.28 53.46
CA SER A 623 27.43 20.06 54.45
C SER A 623 27.65 19.26 55.74
N VAL A 624 28.88 19.32 56.24
CA VAL A 624 29.36 18.59 57.42
C VAL A 624 29.04 19.40 58.68
N GLU A 625 28.58 18.76 59.77
CA GLU A 625 29.23 18.82 61.09
C GLU A 625 28.55 17.93 62.17
N ASN A 626 29.35 17.00 62.71
CA ASN A 626 29.60 16.76 64.15
C ASN A 626 28.45 16.54 65.18
N ARG A 627 28.61 15.44 65.95
CA ARG A 627 28.20 15.23 67.37
C ARG A 627 26.71 14.98 67.67
N GLU A 628 26.32 14.36 68.79
CA GLU A 628 26.99 13.49 69.80
C GLU A 628 25.87 12.67 70.49
N ASP A 629 26.07 11.37 70.70
CA ASP A 629 25.32 10.48 71.63
C ASP A 629 23.77 10.40 71.45
N GLU A 630 22.98 9.53 72.08
CA GLU A 630 23.22 8.51 73.13
C GLU A 630 22.30 7.27 72.90
N ASN A 631 22.49 6.20 73.68
CA ASN A 631 21.77 4.91 73.65
C ASN A 631 20.84 4.79 74.91
N PRO A 632 20.06 3.71 75.18
CA PRO A 632 19.35 2.72 74.36
C PRO A 632 17.89 2.52 74.91
N ALA A 633 17.39 1.26 74.94
CA ALA A 633 16.35 0.71 75.83
C ALA A 633 14.85 1.01 75.47
N ASP A 634 13.87 0.13 75.71
CA ASP A 634 13.87 -1.26 76.22
C ASP A 634 12.51 -1.96 75.96
N ASN A 635 12.47 -3.30 76.01
CA ASN A 635 11.36 -4.13 76.57
C ASN A 635 9.93 -4.17 75.90
N ASP A 636 9.15 -5.26 75.96
CA ASP A 636 9.47 -6.67 76.26
C ASP A 636 8.35 -7.69 75.88
N ASN A 637 8.76 -8.95 75.73
CA ASN A 637 8.13 -10.22 76.15
C ASN A 637 6.77 -10.80 75.66
N ASN A 638 6.83 -12.15 75.57
CA ASN A 638 5.81 -13.20 75.81
C ASN A 638 4.72 -13.58 74.78
N GLN A 639 4.21 -14.83 74.74
CA GLN A 639 4.78 -16.21 74.88
C GLN A 639 3.64 -17.27 74.84
N ILE A 640 3.95 -18.56 74.58
CA ILE A 640 3.28 -19.78 75.13
C ILE A 640 1.82 -20.05 74.62
N ASP A 641 1.37 -21.28 74.26
CA ASP A 641 1.97 -22.63 74.19
C ASP A 641 1.02 -23.63 73.44
N ASN A 642 1.57 -24.75 72.90
CA ASN A 642 1.06 -26.16 72.93
C ASN A 642 -0.40 -26.53 72.50
N ASN A 643 -0.87 -27.78 72.21
CA ASN A 643 -0.39 -29.15 71.88
C ASN A 643 -1.67 -30.03 71.56
N LEU A 644 -1.72 -31.25 71.01
CA LEU A 644 -0.80 -32.24 70.35
C LEU A 644 -1.68 -33.33 69.66
N ASP A 645 -1.12 -34.06 68.67
CA ASP A 645 -1.48 -35.44 68.18
C ASP A 645 -2.94 -35.70 67.66
N ASP A 646 -3.30 -36.80 66.96
CA ASP A 646 -2.59 -38.03 66.51
C ASP A 646 -3.17 -38.57 65.16
N ALA A 647 -2.66 -39.71 64.63
CA ALA A 647 -2.90 -40.23 63.26
C ALA A 647 -3.91 -41.40 63.11
N SER A 648 -4.35 -41.72 61.86
CA SER A 648 -4.26 -43.08 61.23
C SER A 648 -5.04 -43.26 59.89
N ASP A 649 -4.34 -43.77 58.86
CA ASP A 649 -4.64 -44.86 57.88
C ASP A 649 -5.98 -45.04 57.09
N GLY A 650 -5.87 -45.62 55.87
CA GLY A 650 -6.95 -46.23 55.04
C GLY A 650 -7.37 -45.39 53.80
N GLU A 651 -6.98 -45.61 52.54
CA GLU A 651 -6.83 -46.79 51.64
C GLU A 651 -8.13 -47.24 50.89
N ASN A 652 -8.00 -47.38 49.55
CA ASN A 652 -8.82 -48.14 48.57
C ASN A 652 -10.12 -47.60 47.89
N GLU A 653 -9.97 -47.39 46.57
CA GLU A 653 -10.75 -47.96 45.45
C GLU A 653 -12.30 -47.84 45.31
N SER A 654 -12.69 -46.94 44.39
CA SER A 654 -13.44 -47.27 43.15
C SER A 654 -15.00 -47.33 43.10
N SER A 655 -15.48 -47.18 41.86
CA SER A 655 -16.71 -47.71 41.25
C SER A 655 -18.03 -46.88 41.19
N THR A 656 -18.40 -46.57 39.93
CA THR A 656 -19.74 -46.67 39.30
C THR A 656 -20.94 -45.79 39.72
N ASP A 657 -21.34 -44.96 38.74
CA ASP A 657 -22.70 -44.81 38.16
C ASP A 657 -23.89 -44.14 38.91
N LYS A 658 -24.32 -43.03 38.28
CA LYS A 658 -25.71 -42.67 37.88
C LYS A 658 -26.70 -41.98 38.86
N ASN A 659 -27.14 -40.81 38.38
CA ASN A 659 -28.53 -40.30 38.32
C ASN A 659 -29.13 -39.39 39.43
N PHE A 660 -29.26 -38.10 39.04
CA PHE A 660 -30.52 -37.29 39.02
C PHE A 660 -30.87 -36.27 40.15
N VAL A 661 -31.19 -35.04 39.70
CA VAL A 661 -32.00 -33.94 40.31
C VAL A 661 -31.39 -32.96 41.34
N ILE A 662 -30.96 -31.80 40.82
CA ILE A 662 -31.31 -30.40 41.21
C ILE A 662 -31.53 -30.05 42.71
N SER A 663 -30.70 -29.14 43.26
CA SER A 663 -31.13 -27.92 43.98
C SER A 663 -30.00 -26.87 43.99
N ASP A 664 -30.33 -25.60 44.17
CA ASP A 664 -29.41 -24.45 44.09
C ASP A 664 -28.64 -24.16 45.41
N SER A 665 -27.41 -23.61 45.32
CA SER A 665 -27.04 -22.30 45.92
C SER A 665 -25.54 -21.97 45.86
N ASP A 666 -25.26 -20.70 45.53
CA ASP A 666 -24.12 -19.82 45.82
C ASP A 666 -22.73 -20.34 46.26
N GLY A 667 -21.71 -19.89 45.50
CA GLY A 667 -20.61 -19.10 46.09
C GLY A 667 -19.22 -19.75 46.20
N GLY A 668 -18.26 -19.26 45.40
CA GLY A 668 -16.83 -19.63 45.54
C GLY A 668 -15.94 -19.24 44.35
N ASN A 669 -15.66 -17.95 44.18
CA ASN A 669 -14.95 -17.44 42.99
C ASN A 669 -13.41 -17.42 43.17
N SER A 670 -12.67 -18.09 42.28
CA SER A 670 -11.21 -17.89 42.11
C SER A 670 -10.68 -18.35 40.74
N GLU A 671 -11.28 -17.92 39.63
CA GLU A 671 -10.75 -18.21 38.29
C GLU A 671 -9.61 -17.26 37.87
N SER A 672 -8.50 -17.83 37.43
CA SER A 672 -7.44 -17.12 36.73
C SER A 672 -7.88 -16.81 35.29
N LYS A 673 -7.96 -15.53 34.91
CA LYS A 673 -8.30 -15.12 33.54
C LYS A 673 -7.26 -15.59 32.51
N THR A 674 -7.55 -16.68 31.80
CA THR A 674 -6.99 -16.95 30.46
C THR A 674 -7.90 -16.32 29.42
N GLN A 675 -7.36 -15.46 28.55
CA GLN A 675 -8.13 -14.87 27.45
C GLN A 675 -8.29 -15.91 26.32
N ASN A 676 -9.55 -16.21 25.96
CA ASN A 676 -9.88 -17.19 24.92
C ASN A 676 -10.01 -16.51 23.55
N ASN A 677 -9.00 -16.64 22.68
CA ASN A 677 -9.09 -16.28 21.26
C ASN A 677 -9.84 -17.35 20.42
N GLY A 678 -10.78 -18.09 21.03
CA GLY A 678 -11.40 -19.27 20.45
C GLY A 678 -12.62 -18.98 19.57
N PHE A 679 -12.86 -19.86 18.59
CA PHE A 679 -14.06 -19.85 17.75
C PHE A 679 -15.32 -20.15 18.60
N ILE A 680 -16.13 -19.12 18.90
CA ILE A 680 -17.42 -19.27 19.59
C ILE A 680 -18.56 -19.21 18.55
N PRO A 681 -19.21 -20.34 18.22
CA PRO A 681 -20.41 -20.33 17.39
C PRO A 681 -21.61 -19.79 18.20
N ILE A 682 -22.28 -18.77 17.68
CA ILE A 682 -23.44 -18.14 18.33
C ILE A 682 -24.71 -18.93 17.99
N ASP A 683 -25.53 -19.26 19.00
CA ASP A 683 -26.85 -19.87 18.78
C ASP A 683 -27.81 -18.84 18.16
N LEU A 684 -28.37 -19.16 16.99
CA LEU A 684 -29.22 -18.27 16.19
C LEU A 684 -30.67 -18.17 16.71
N THR A 685 -31.05 -18.90 17.77
CA THR A 685 -32.46 -19.03 18.18
C THR A 685 -33.04 -17.86 18.98
N ASN A 686 -32.23 -16.99 19.60
CA ASN A 686 -32.70 -15.87 20.42
C ASN A 686 -31.86 -14.58 20.23
N ALA A 687 -31.67 -14.15 18.98
CA ALA A 687 -31.09 -12.84 18.68
C ALA A 687 -32.20 -11.77 18.63
N GLU A 688 -32.44 -11.06 19.74
CA GLU A 688 -33.30 -9.87 19.76
C GLU A 688 -32.59 -8.65 19.14
N GLU A 689 -33.36 -7.71 18.57
CA GLU A 689 -32.82 -6.53 17.86
C GLU A 689 -32.41 -5.40 18.84
N GLU A 690 -31.33 -5.59 19.60
CA GLU A 690 -30.60 -4.47 20.21
C GLU A 690 -29.49 -3.96 19.26
N ASP A 691 -29.29 -2.64 19.21
CA ASP A 691 -28.31 -1.95 18.34
C ASP A 691 -26.89 -2.08 18.92
N ASP A 692 -26.41 -3.32 18.97
CA ASP A 692 -25.14 -3.76 19.54
C ASP A 692 -23.96 -3.00 18.90
N GLU A 693 -23.33 -2.10 19.67
CA GLU A 693 -22.26 -1.25 19.17
C GLU A 693 -20.98 -2.04 18.88
N ILE A 694 -20.06 -1.42 18.13
CA ILE A 694 -18.69 -1.91 18.04
C ILE A 694 -18.02 -1.62 19.38
N LEU A 695 -17.83 -2.68 20.17
CA LEU A 695 -17.19 -2.58 21.48
C LEU A 695 -15.68 -2.40 21.30
N PHE A 696 -15.20 -1.25 21.74
CA PHE A 696 -13.78 -0.99 22.04
C PHE A 696 -13.59 -1.14 23.55
N ASN A 697 -13.48 -2.38 24.01
CA ASN A 697 -13.32 -2.71 25.43
C ASN A 697 -11.87 -3.13 25.71
N ASP A 698 -11.29 -2.62 26.79
CA ASP A 698 -9.96 -3.03 27.29
C ASP A 698 -8.84 -3.05 26.21
N GLY A 699 -8.86 -2.09 25.28
CA GLY A 699 -7.88 -2.01 24.18
C GLY A 699 -8.07 -3.07 23.08
N THR A 700 -9.25 -3.72 23.02
CA THR A 700 -9.61 -4.73 22.03
C THR A 700 -10.82 -4.28 21.21
N LEU A 701 -10.77 -4.51 19.91
CA LEU A 701 -11.85 -4.27 18.95
C LEU A 701 -12.62 -5.56 18.68
N THR A 702 -13.90 -5.62 19.08
CA THR A 702 -14.79 -6.77 18.82
C THR A 702 -15.70 -6.54 17.61
N ILE A 703 -15.76 -7.52 16.70
CA ILE A 703 -16.54 -7.47 15.46
C ILE A 703 -17.44 -8.71 15.35
N LYS A 704 -18.75 -8.52 15.54
CA LYS A 704 -19.77 -9.55 15.28
C LYS A 704 -20.22 -9.50 13.82
N ALA A 705 -20.16 -10.64 13.12
CA ALA A 705 -20.44 -10.75 11.69
C ALA A 705 -21.10 -12.08 11.31
N THR A 706 -22.11 -12.02 10.43
CA THR A 706 -22.75 -13.20 9.82
C THR A 706 -22.27 -13.38 8.38
N PHE A 707 -21.72 -14.54 8.07
CA PHE A 707 -21.30 -14.97 6.74
C PHE A 707 -22.34 -15.94 6.17
N ARG A 708 -22.85 -15.67 4.97
CA ARG A 708 -23.95 -16.41 4.34
C ARG A 708 -23.54 -17.03 3.01
N GLY A 709 -23.86 -18.29 2.79
CA GLY A 709 -23.53 -19.01 1.56
C GLY A 709 -22.02 -19.34 1.46
N VAL A 710 -21.43 -19.82 2.55
CA VAL A 710 -20.02 -20.26 2.66
C VAL A 710 -19.96 -21.65 3.28
N GLN A 711 -18.79 -22.26 3.37
CA GLN A 711 -18.60 -23.57 4.04
C GLN A 711 -17.44 -23.50 5.04
N ARG A 712 -17.24 -24.54 5.86
CA ARG A 712 -16.02 -24.70 6.67
C ARG A 712 -14.88 -25.35 5.86
N TYR A 713 -13.66 -25.23 6.37
CA TYR A 713 -12.48 -25.99 5.92
C TYR A 713 -11.90 -26.81 7.07
N SER A 714 -10.97 -27.72 6.77
CA SER A 714 -10.31 -28.54 7.79
C SER A 714 -9.41 -27.66 8.68
N PHE A 715 -9.83 -27.47 9.93
CA PHE A 715 -9.22 -26.57 10.90
C PHE A 715 -8.94 -27.32 12.21
N PHE A 716 -7.70 -27.23 12.69
CA PHE A 716 -7.30 -27.69 14.03
C PHE A 716 -6.97 -26.48 14.90
N SER A 717 -7.36 -26.51 16.17
CA SER A 717 -6.84 -25.60 17.20
C SER A 717 -6.43 -26.38 18.45
N VAL A 718 -5.39 -25.92 19.13
CA VAL A 718 -5.08 -26.37 20.50
C VAL A 718 -6.14 -25.86 21.49
N ASN A 719 -6.72 -24.68 21.24
CA ASN A 719 -7.64 -24.00 22.15
C ASN A 719 -8.98 -24.73 22.36
N ASP A 720 -9.40 -25.56 21.41
CA ASP A 720 -10.59 -26.42 21.52
C ASP A 720 -10.27 -27.91 21.72
N GLY A 721 -9.01 -28.25 22.00
CA GLY A 721 -8.54 -29.63 22.15
C GLY A 721 -8.56 -30.45 20.86
N GLY A 722 -8.71 -29.82 19.69
CA GLY A 722 -8.88 -30.49 18.40
C GLY A 722 -10.33 -30.82 18.05
N ALA A 723 -11.32 -30.26 18.76
CA ALA A 723 -12.74 -30.50 18.48
C ALA A 723 -13.15 -30.05 17.07
N SER A 724 -12.66 -28.89 16.62
CA SER A 724 -12.84 -28.42 15.24
C SER A 724 -12.21 -29.36 14.23
N TRP A 725 -11.09 -30.00 14.55
CA TRP A 725 -10.43 -30.92 13.62
C TRP A 725 -11.27 -32.16 13.40
N GLU A 726 -11.76 -32.79 14.46
CA GLU A 726 -12.65 -33.94 14.33
C GLU A 726 -13.95 -33.61 13.57
N ALA A 727 -14.46 -32.38 13.73
CA ALA A 727 -15.64 -31.89 13.01
C ALA A 727 -15.38 -31.49 11.53
N THR A 728 -14.14 -31.22 11.12
CA THR A 728 -13.83 -30.59 9.82
C THR A 728 -12.80 -31.30 8.95
N LYS A 729 -12.04 -32.27 9.49
CA LYS A 729 -10.97 -32.99 8.77
C LYS A 729 -11.42 -33.70 7.50
N GLU A 730 -12.68 -34.10 7.40
CA GLU A 730 -13.23 -34.77 6.20
C GLU A 730 -13.73 -33.79 5.12
N LEU A 731 -13.90 -32.49 5.40
CA LEU A 731 -14.50 -31.52 4.46
C LEU A 731 -13.65 -31.29 3.19
N ASP A 732 -14.29 -31.21 2.01
CA ASP A 732 -13.64 -31.16 0.69
C ASP A 732 -12.92 -29.84 0.33
N ALA A 733 -12.69 -28.93 1.31
CA ALA A 733 -11.91 -27.73 1.07
C ALA A 733 -10.42 -28.09 0.79
N PRO A 734 -9.78 -27.50 -0.24
CA PRO A 734 -8.42 -27.83 -0.63
C PRO A 734 -7.34 -27.29 0.34
N MET A 735 -7.70 -26.29 1.16
CA MET A 735 -6.85 -25.67 2.17
C MET A 735 -7.22 -26.13 3.58
N ALA A 736 -6.25 -26.10 4.49
CA ALA A 736 -6.40 -26.39 5.91
C ALA A 736 -5.58 -25.40 6.75
N GLU A 737 -5.93 -25.25 8.03
CA GLU A 737 -5.11 -24.53 9.01
C GLU A 737 -4.93 -25.32 10.31
N ILE A 738 -3.78 -25.10 10.95
CA ILE A 738 -3.43 -25.59 12.28
C ILE A 738 -3.11 -24.37 13.15
N GLU A 739 -3.94 -24.12 14.15
CA GLU A 739 -3.71 -23.13 15.20
C GLU A 739 -3.07 -23.79 16.43
N THR A 740 -2.03 -23.14 16.93
CA THR A 740 -1.25 -23.53 18.12
C THR A 740 -1.20 -22.33 19.08
N ASN A 741 -0.57 -22.45 20.25
CA ASN A 741 -0.51 -21.34 21.20
C ASN A 741 0.28 -20.13 20.67
N PHE A 742 1.19 -20.32 19.70
CA PHE A 742 2.01 -19.24 19.15
C PHE A 742 1.98 -19.10 17.62
N LEU A 743 1.48 -20.09 16.88
CA LEU A 743 1.59 -20.16 15.42
C LEU A 743 0.31 -20.68 14.74
N ILE A 744 -0.14 -20.00 13.68
CA ILE A 744 -1.10 -20.53 12.72
C ILE A 744 -0.35 -21.00 11.47
N VAL A 745 -0.51 -22.26 11.08
CA VAL A 745 0.07 -22.84 9.85
C VAL A 745 -1.04 -23.09 8.83
N THR A 746 -0.99 -22.41 7.68
CA THR A 746 -1.91 -22.57 6.55
C THR A 746 -1.25 -23.35 5.41
N LEU A 747 -1.90 -24.38 4.88
CA LEU A 747 -1.35 -25.26 3.84
C LEU A 747 -2.44 -26.00 3.06
N ARG A 748 -2.11 -26.68 1.95
CA ARG A 748 -3.08 -27.56 1.26
C ARG A 748 -3.39 -28.79 2.10
N LYS A 749 -4.68 -29.11 2.29
CA LYS A 749 -5.19 -30.23 3.10
C LYS A 749 -4.50 -31.56 2.77
N LYS A 750 -4.22 -31.83 1.49
CA LYS A 750 -3.55 -33.06 1.03
C LYS A 750 -2.18 -33.32 1.68
N CYS A 751 -1.49 -32.27 2.13
CA CYS A 751 -0.16 -32.35 2.72
C CYS A 751 -0.20 -32.90 4.16
N LEU A 752 -1.36 -32.81 4.84
CA LEU A 752 -1.57 -33.32 6.19
C LEU A 752 -1.69 -34.85 6.28
N LYS A 753 -1.78 -35.57 5.15
CA LYS A 753 -2.07 -37.01 5.10
C LYS A 753 -1.15 -37.89 5.97
N ASN A 754 0.09 -37.45 6.19
CA ASN A 754 1.10 -38.18 6.98
C ASN A 754 1.55 -37.38 8.22
N ILE A 755 0.84 -36.32 8.61
CA ILE A 755 1.23 -35.41 9.70
C ILE A 755 0.30 -35.63 10.89
N ASP A 756 0.88 -36.01 12.03
CA ASP A 756 0.18 -36.01 13.31
C ASP A 756 0.11 -34.57 13.82
N VAL A 757 -1.03 -33.91 13.52
CA VAL A 757 -1.26 -32.49 13.79
C VAL A 757 -1.11 -32.18 15.29
N SER A 758 -1.66 -33.03 16.16
CA SER A 758 -1.58 -32.84 17.61
C SER A 758 -0.15 -32.99 18.15
N LYS A 759 0.66 -33.92 17.61
CA LYS A 759 2.09 -34.00 17.96
C LYS A 759 2.86 -32.79 17.44
N PHE A 760 2.61 -32.36 16.20
CA PHE A 760 3.25 -31.17 15.64
C PHE A 760 2.96 -29.91 16.45
N ALA A 761 1.69 -29.68 16.82
CA ALA A 761 1.28 -28.53 17.62
C ALA A 761 2.02 -28.47 18.97
N ASN A 762 2.02 -29.57 19.73
CA ASN A 762 2.74 -29.65 21.00
C ASN A 762 4.26 -29.46 20.83
N PHE A 763 4.85 -30.02 19.76
CA PHE A 763 6.28 -29.89 19.47
C PHE A 763 6.67 -28.44 19.14
N ILE A 764 5.91 -27.76 18.27
CA ILE A 764 6.24 -26.40 17.85
C ILE A 764 6.00 -25.39 18.98
N ASP A 765 4.96 -25.56 19.82
CA ASP A 765 4.72 -24.69 20.97
C ASP A 765 5.81 -24.78 22.04
N ILE A 766 6.34 -26.00 22.31
CA ILE A 766 7.50 -26.18 23.20
C ILE A 766 8.73 -25.43 22.65
N LEU A 767 8.95 -25.47 21.34
CA LEU A 767 10.09 -24.83 20.70
C LEU A 767 9.94 -23.30 20.60
N LEU A 768 8.72 -22.81 20.35
CA LEU A 768 8.41 -21.38 20.27
C LEU A 768 8.38 -20.71 21.64
N SER A 769 7.87 -21.36 22.69
CA SER A 769 7.94 -20.80 24.05
C SER A 769 9.37 -20.49 24.49
N LYS A 770 10.36 -21.30 24.08
CA LYS A 770 11.80 -21.05 24.30
C LYS A 770 12.31 -19.85 23.50
N LEU A 771 11.89 -19.74 22.24
CA LEU A 771 12.28 -18.66 21.34
C LEU A 771 11.75 -17.30 21.82
N LEU A 772 10.45 -17.23 22.13
CA LEU A 772 9.75 -16.00 22.51
C LEU A 772 10.15 -15.54 23.92
N LYS A 773 10.43 -16.48 24.83
CA LYS A 773 11.07 -16.16 26.13
C LYS A 773 12.45 -15.54 25.96
N PHE A 774 13.21 -15.92 24.94
CA PHE A 774 14.52 -15.33 24.68
C PHE A 774 14.42 -13.92 24.05
N THR A 775 13.47 -13.71 23.14
CA THR A 775 13.22 -12.39 22.54
C THR A 775 12.32 -11.50 23.40
N VAL A 776 11.83 -11.99 24.54
CA VAL A 776 10.95 -11.30 25.49
C VAL A 776 9.68 -10.77 24.81
N ASP A 777 9.09 -11.57 23.90
CA ASP A 777 7.84 -11.19 23.24
C ASP A 777 6.63 -11.64 24.08
N GLU A 778 5.92 -10.66 24.62
CA GLU A 778 4.74 -10.84 25.48
C GLU A 778 3.44 -10.44 24.74
N SER A 779 3.49 -10.14 23.44
CA SER A 779 2.38 -9.53 22.68
C SER A 779 1.17 -10.44 22.41
N LEU A 780 1.20 -11.70 22.86
CA LEU A 780 0.15 -12.74 22.69
C LEU A 780 -0.38 -12.98 21.25
N ARG A 781 0.22 -12.35 20.24
CA ARG A 781 -0.15 -12.52 18.83
C ARG A 781 0.26 -13.89 18.31
N LEU A 782 -0.57 -14.45 17.44
CA LEU A 782 -0.22 -15.64 16.67
C LEU A 782 0.61 -15.24 15.44
N PHE A 783 1.82 -15.77 15.36
CA PHE A 783 2.60 -15.75 14.13
C PHE A 783 1.86 -16.57 13.06
N ARG A 784 2.05 -16.27 11.78
CA ARG A 784 1.33 -16.95 10.70
C ARG A 784 2.32 -17.46 9.66
N LEU A 785 2.30 -18.77 9.41
CA LEU A 785 3.08 -19.46 8.38
C LEU A 785 2.15 -19.95 7.28
N VAL A 786 2.49 -19.68 6.03
CA VAL A 786 1.78 -20.15 4.84
C VAL A 786 2.74 -20.98 3.99
N PHE A 787 2.36 -22.22 3.71
CA PHE A 787 3.05 -23.05 2.74
C PHE A 787 2.47 -22.80 1.35
N ASP A 788 3.23 -22.08 0.52
CA ASP A 788 2.90 -21.81 -0.87
C ASP A 788 3.52 -22.91 -1.76
N VAL A 789 2.87 -23.19 -2.89
CA VAL A 789 3.44 -24.09 -3.91
C VAL A 789 4.65 -23.48 -4.59
N ASP A 790 4.70 -22.15 -4.68
CA ASP A 790 5.64 -21.39 -5.49
C ASP A 790 6.13 -20.15 -4.74
N LEU A 791 7.31 -19.64 -5.08
CA LEU A 791 7.93 -18.52 -4.37
C LEU A 791 8.65 -17.57 -5.33
N ASN A 792 8.55 -16.26 -5.08
CA ASN A 792 9.40 -15.28 -5.75
C ASN A 792 10.88 -15.63 -5.54
N GLU A 793 11.67 -15.62 -6.61
CA GLU A 793 13.09 -16.03 -6.64
C GLU A 793 13.37 -17.46 -6.11
N ASN A 794 12.35 -18.31 -5.89
CA ASN A 794 12.41 -19.55 -5.09
C ASN A 794 12.86 -19.35 -3.63
N ARG A 795 12.61 -18.16 -3.04
CA ARG A 795 13.07 -17.77 -1.70
C ARG A 795 11.92 -17.65 -0.68
N PRO A 796 12.03 -18.25 0.51
CA PRO A 796 11.09 -17.99 1.61
C PRO A 796 11.05 -16.52 2.04
N VAL A 797 9.88 -16.04 2.48
CA VAL A 797 9.62 -14.63 2.77
C VAL A 797 9.29 -14.42 4.25
N CYS A 798 10.06 -13.57 4.93
CA CYS A 798 9.79 -13.13 6.30
C CYS A 798 8.79 -11.95 6.33
N GLY A 799 7.56 -12.18 5.86
CA GLY A 799 6.44 -11.24 5.93
C GLY A 799 5.43 -11.64 7.01
N TYR A 800 4.32 -10.92 7.15
CA TYR A 800 3.13 -11.42 7.84
C TYR A 800 2.03 -11.64 6.79
N PRO A 801 1.77 -12.89 6.35
CA PRO A 801 2.32 -14.16 6.85
C PRO A 801 3.76 -14.44 6.38
N ILE A 802 4.45 -15.29 7.14
CA ILE A 802 5.70 -15.95 6.72
C ILE A 802 5.35 -16.91 5.58
N VAL A 803 6.10 -16.90 4.49
CA VAL A 803 5.84 -17.78 3.34
C VAL A 803 7.02 -18.73 3.11
N MET A 804 6.75 -20.03 3.05
CA MET A 804 7.73 -21.09 2.78
C MET A 804 7.20 -22.02 1.68
N SER A 805 8.08 -22.78 1.01
CA SER A 805 7.64 -23.73 -0.04
C SER A 805 6.98 -24.95 0.59
N GLU A 806 5.93 -25.50 -0.04
CA GLU A 806 5.39 -26.83 0.31
C GLU A 806 6.47 -27.92 0.35
N ASP A 807 7.54 -27.78 -0.44
CA ASP A 807 8.69 -28.71 -0.43
C ASP A 807 9.43 -28.74 0.93
N MET A 808 9.28 -27.68 1.76
CA MET A 808 9.86 -27.57 3.10
C MET A 808 8.98 -28.15 4.21
N ILE A 809 7.73 -28.56 3.92
CA ILE A 809 6.77 -29.06 4.93
C ILE A 809 7.36 -30.21 5.76
N GLN A 810 8.09 -31.14 5.15
CA GLN A 810 8.67 -32.28 5.87
C GLN A 810 9.77 -31.86 6.86
N GLY A 811 10.54 -30.83 6.54
CA GLY A 811 11.57 -30.30 7.44
C GLY A 811 10.97 -29.48 8.59
N VAL A 812 9.91 -28.70 8.33
CA VAL A 812 9.25 -27.89 9.37
C VAL A 812 8.37 -28.74 10.29
N MET A 813 7.53 -29.60 9.70
CA MET A 813 6.43 -30.30 10.40
C MET A 813 6.80 -31.75 10.78
N GLN A 814 8.07 -31.99 11.08
CA GLN A 814 8.57 -33.28 11.55
C GLN A 814 7.97 -33.63 12.93
N THR A 815 7.54 -34.88 13.11
CA THR A 815 6.88 -35.38 14.34
C THR A 815 7.71 -36.40 15.12
N ASP A 816 8.95 -36.63 14.69
CA ASP A 816 9.98 -37.42 15.36
C ASP A 816 10.87 -36.59 16.31
N GLY A 817 10.64 -35.28 16.37
CA GLY A 817 11.33 -34.34 17.25
C GLY A 817 12.80 -34.10 16.90
N GLN A 818 13.22 -34.32 15.65
CA GLN A 818 14.57 -33.98 15.21
C GLN A 818 14.73 -32.48 14.87
N PRO A 819 15.98 -31.97 14.79
CA PRO A 819 16.29 -30.65 14.23
C PRO A 819 16.46 -30.68 12.70
N SER A 820 16.03 -29.62 12.01
CA SER A 820 16.19 -29.44 10.56
C SER A 820 16.56 -28.00 10.18
N GLY A 821 16.98 -27.78 8.92
CA GLY A 821 17.33 -26.45 8.42
C GLY A 821 16.11 -25.57 8.16
N GLU A 822 15.01 -26.17 7.72
CA GLU A 822 13.74 -25.52 7.46
C GLU A 822 13.09 -25.06 8.76
N LEU A 823 13.16 -25.87 9.82
CA LEU A 823 12.70 -25.48 11.16
C LEU A 823 13.59 -24.38 11.76
N PHE A 824 14.91 -24.43 11.54
CA PHE A 824 15.82 -23.35 11.94
C PHE A 824 15.44 -22.03 11.25
N LEU A 825 15.16 -22.07 9.94
CA LEU A 825 14.74 -20.90 9.17
C LEU A 825 13.40 -20.32 9.67
N LEU A 826 12.41 -21.18 9.96
CA LEU A 826 11.14 -20.74 10.54
C LEU A 826 11.34 -20.01 11.88
N LEU A 827 12.12 -20.58 12.80
CA LEU A 827 12.41 -19.93 14.08
C LEU A 827 13.15 -18.60 13.90
N ARG A 828 14.07 -18.48 12.92
CA ARG A 828 14.74 -17.20 12.62
C ARG A 828 13.74 -16.15 12.16
N PHE A 829 12.79 -16.51 11.30
CA PHE A 829 11.75 -15.59 10.82
C PHE A 829 10.78 -15.18 11.93
N ILE A 830 10.35 -16.11 12.78
CA ILE A 830 9.50 -15.80 13.95
C ILE A 830 10.28 -14.92 14.94
N ALA A 831 11.55 -15.20 15.22
CA ALA A 831 12.38 -14.36 16.07
C ALA A 831 12.51 -12.92 15.52
N SER A 832 12.71 -12.77 14.20
CA SER A 832 12.80 -11.48 13.52
C SER A 832 11.52 -10.65 13.68
N GLN A 833 10.36 -11.29 13.56
CA GLN A 833 9.06 -10.65 13.77
C GLN A 833 8.72 -10.40 15.24
N SER A 834 9.28 -11.22 16.14
CA SER A 834 9.07 -11.08 17.58
C SER A 834 9.76 -9.84 18.14
N LEU A 835 10.92 -9.48 17.61
CA LEU A 835 11.73 -8.32 18.03
C LEU A 835 11.07 -6.99 17.60
N PRO A 836 11.29 -5.88 18.33
CA PRO A 836 10.83 -4.56 17.91
C PRO A 836 11.40 -4.16 16.55
N ASN A 837 10.53 -3.76 15.62
CA ASN A 837 10.88 -3.36 14.26
C ASN A 837 11.21 -1.86 14.14
N VAL A 838 10.57 -1.00 14.94
CA VAL A 838 10.82 0.46 14.99
C VAL A 838 12.27 0.75 15.42
N GLY A 839 12.94 1.67 14.73
CA GLY A 839 14.26 2.21 15.12
C GLY A 839 15.47 1.28 14.99
N TRP A 840 15.28 0.02 14.59
CA TRP A 840 16.37 -0.94 14.36
C TRP A 840 16.81 -0.97 12.89
N ASN A 841 18.07 -1.32 12.65
CA ASN A 841 18.52 -1.74 11.32
C ASN A 841 18.08 -3.21 11.09
N PRO A 842 17.37 -3.56 10.00
CA PRO A 842 16.82 -4.91 9.84
C PRO A 842 17.86 -6.03 9.73
N THR A 843 19.08 -5.74 9.24
CA THR A 843 20.19 -6.70 9.22
C THR A 843 20.75 -6.98 10.63
N ILE A 844 20.56 -6.05 11.58
CA ILE A 844 20.86 -6.28 13.00
C ILE A 844 19.73 -7.10 13.66
N ILE A 845 18.45 -6.84 13.34
CA ILE A 845 17.32 -7.68 13.80
C ILE A 845 17.56 -9.14 13.40
N ASP A 846 17.85 -9.38 12.11
CA ASP A 846 18.13 -10.73 11.59
C ASP A 846 19.30 -11.41 12.31
N THR A 847 20.37 -10.66 12.59
CA THR A 847 21.53 -11.19 13.32
C THR A 847 21.18 -11.58 14.77
N ILE A 848 20.34 -10.83 15.47
CA ILE A 848 19.89 -11.18 16.83
C ILE A 848 18.90 -12.34 16.79
N SER A 849 18.06 -12.41 15.75
CA SER A 849 17.14 -13.51 15.49
C SER A 849 17.88 -14.84 15.37
N TYR A 850 18.99 -14.86 14.64
CA TYR A 850 19.91 -16.00 14.59
C TYR A 850 20.41 -16.45 15.98
N ILE A 851 20.71 -15.52 16.90
CA ILE A 851 21.14 -15.87 18.27
C ILE A 851 19.97 -16.48 19.07
N ALA A 852 18.75 -15.94 18.91
CA ALA A 852 17.54 -16.51 19.52
C ALA A 852 17.26 -17.94 19.02
N THR A 853 17.39 -18.18 17.71
CA THR A 853 17.26 -19.52 17.13
C THR A 853 18.33 -20.48 17.65
N VAL A 854 19.60 -20.04 17.73
CA VAL A 854 20.71 -20.81 18.31
C VAL A 854 20.48 -21.11 19.80
N HIS A 855 19.79 -20.25 20.53
CA HIS A 855 19.37 -20.51 21.91
C HIS A 855 18.28 -21.58 21.97
N ALA A 856 17.15 -21.39 21.28
CA ALA A 856 16.02 -22.32 21.29
C ALA A 856 16.42 -23.74 20.84
N PHE A 857 17.22 -23.86 19.77
CA PHE A 857 17.76 -25.15 19.35
C PHE A 857 18.69 -25.81 20.38
N LYS A 858 19.48 -25.04 21.14
CA LYS A 858 20.35 -25.60 22.21
C LYS A 858 19.57 -26.07 23.43
N GLU A 859 18.49 -25.38 23.77
CA GLU A 859 17.61 -25.84 24.84
C GLU A 859 16.81 -27.10 24.47
N MET A 860 16.50 -27.28 23.18
CA MET A 860 15.74 -28.44 22.68
C MET A 860 16.66 -29.65 22.38
N TRP A 861 17.84 -29.39 21.80
CA TRP A 861 18.83 -30.42 21.40
C TRP A 861 20.25 -30.07 21.90
N PRO A 862 20.55 -30.22 23.21
CA PRO A 862 21.83 -29.80 23.80
C PRO A 862 23.10 -30.45 23.21
N ALA A 863 22.95 -31.57 22.50
CA ALA A 863 24.05 -32.33 21.92
C ALA A 863 24.47 -31.87 20.50
N VAL A 864 23.77 -30.90 19.89
CA VAL A 864 23.99 -30.47 18.50
C VAL A 864 24.43 -29.00 18.45
N ASP A 865 25.30 -28.62 17.49
CA ASP A 865 25.62 -27.20 17.25
C ASP A 865 24.62 -26.60 16.24
N PRO A 866 23.72 -25.69 16.64
CA PRO A 866 22.60 -25.28 15.78
C PRO A 866 23.03 -24.58 14.49
N VAL A 867 24.24 -24.03 14.47
CA VAL A 867 24.80 -23.31 13.31
C VAL A 867 24.88 -24.21 12.06
N THR A 868 24.98 -25.54 12.22
CA THR A 868 24.99 -26.48 11.09
C THR A 868 23.65 -26.60 10.36
N PHE A 869 22.56 -26.04 10.91
CA PHE A 869 21.24 -26.01 10.27
C PHE A 869 20.95 -24.69 9.53
N SER A 870 21.86 -23.71 9.58
CA SER A 870 21.67 -22.49 8.78
C SER A 870 21.82 -22.78 7.29
N MET A 871 20.80 -22.41 6.53
CA MET A 871 20.80 -22.47 5.06
C MET A 871 21.62 -21.32 4.43
N GLU A 872 22.00 -20.31 5.22
CA GLU A 872 22.74 -19.12 4.80
C GLU A 872 24.07 -18.95 5.58
N ALA A 873 24.99 -18.16 5.01
CA ALA A 873 26.30 -17.89 5.60
C ALA A 873 26.23 -16.88 6.76
N MET A 874 27.00 -17.12 7.82
CA MET A 874 27.00 -16.31 9.03
C MET A 874 27.66 -14.93 8.83
N SER A 875 26.95 -13.86 9.21
CA SER A 875 27.44 -12.49 9.08
C SER A 875 28.65 -12.18 9.99
N PRO A 876 29.43 -11.12 9.71
CA PRO A 876 30.49 -10.66 10.61
C PRO A 876 29.97 -10.34 12.02
N LEU A 877 28.74 -9.82 12.13
CA LEU A 877 28.11 -9.48 13.41
C LEU A 877 27.64 -10.72 14.18
N PHE A 878 27.10 -11.73 13.50
CA PHE A 878 26.73 -13.00 14.13
C PHE A 878 27.93 -13.61 14.83
N ASN A 879 29.09 -13.64 14.15
CA ASN A 879 30.30 -14.25 14.71
C ASN A 879 30.73 -13.58 16.03
N VAL A 880 30.58 -12.26 16.17
CA VAL A 880 30.85 -11.55 17.43
C VAL A 880 29.76 -11.82 18.48
N LEU A 881 28.48 -11.69 18.12
CA LEU A 881 27.36 -11.91 19.04
C LEU A 881 27.29 -13.37 19.54
N HIS A 882 27.62 -14.35 18.71
CA HIS A 882 27.67 -15.77 19.08
C HIS A 882 28.83 -16.07 20.03
N VAL A 883 29.98 -15.40 19.91
CA VAL A 883 31.06 -15.47 20.91
C VAL A 883 30.63 -14.84 22.23
N ILE A 884 29.92 -13.71 22.20
CA ILE A 884 29.35 -13.08 23.42
C ILE A 884 28.36 -14.04 24.09
N TYR A 885 27.41 -14.60 23.33
CA TYR A 885 26.44 -15.60 23.81
C TYR A 885 27.13 -16.85 24.41
N LYS A 886 28.15 -17.40 23.74
CA LYS A 886 28.91 -18.57 24.22
C LYS A 886 29.80 -18.30 25.45
N THR A 887 30.03 -17.04 25.84
CA THR A 887 31.00 -16.69 26.92
C THR A 887 30.40 -15.97 28.12
N ASN A 888 29.07 -15.82 28.19
CA ASN A 888 28.38 -15.10 29.26
C ASN A 888 27.16 -15.88 29.78
N ASN A 889 26.42 -15.30 30.74
CA ASN A 889 25.13 -15.83 31.18
C ASN A 889 24.12 -15.84 30.02
N VAL A 890 23.32 -16.90 29.91
CA VAL A 890 22.27 -17.07 28.89
C VAL A 890 21.24 -15.93 28.90
N ASN A 891 20.96 -15.34 30.07
CA ASN A 891 20.03 -14.22 30.23
C ASN A 891 20.55 -12.88 29.67
N LEU A 892 21.84 -12.76 29.34
CA LEU A 892 22.47 -11.51 28.88
C LEU A 892 21.73 -10.86 27.70
N PHE A 893 21.27 -11.67 26.74
CA PHE A 893 20.54 -11.20 25.58
C PHE A 893 19.07 -10.85 25.92
N PRO A 894 18.28 -11.73 26.57
CA PRO A 894 16.94 -11.38 27.06
C PRO A 894 16.90 -10.09 27.89
N GLU A 895 17.80 -9.90 28.86
CA GLU A 895 17.89 -8.68 29.67
C GLU A 895 18.16 -7.43 28.80
N ALA A 896 19.05 -7.56 27.80
CA ALA A 896 19.36 -6.47 26.88
C ALA A 896 18.22 -6.17 25.87
N ILE A 897 17.43 -7.19 25.48
CA ILE A 897 16.26 -7.03 24.61
C ILE A 897 15.09 -6.40 25.39
N SER A 898 14.84 -6.84 26.63
CA SER A 898 13.84 -6.24 27.53
C SER A 898 14.09 -4.74 27.74
N ILE A 899 15.33 -4.34 28.02
CA ILE A 899 15.70 -2.91 28.14
C ILE A 899 15.44 -2.13 26.84
N VAL A 900 15.59 -2.74 25.66
CA VAL A 900 15.21 -2.09 24.40
C VAL A 900 13.69 -2.02 24.23
N ARG A 901 12.93 -3.07 24.57
CA ARG A 901 11.45 -3.04 24.51
C ARG A 901 10.89 -1.91 25.36
N ASN A 902 11.35 -1.77 26.60
CA ASN A 902 10.91 -0.71 27.50
C ASN A 902 11.19 0.69 26.90
N VAL A 903 12.34 0.87 26.23
CA VAL A 903 12.68 2.12 25.52
C VAL A 903 11.82 2.32 24.26
N VAL A 904 11.38 1.27 23.58
CA VAL A 904 10.47 1.38 22.44
C VAL A 904 9.07 1.81 22.91
N SER A 905 8.51 1.14 23.92
CA SER A 905 7.20 1.49 24.48
C SER A 905 7.21 2.91 25.07
N GLU A 906 8.28 3.34 25.75
CA GLU A 906 8.47 4.73 26.22
C GLU A 906 8.43 5.79 25.09
N TYR A 907 8.62 5.42 23.83
CA TYR A 907 8.56 6.33 22.68
C TYR A 907 7.23 6.20 21.92
N GLU A 908 6.67 4.99 21.85
CA GLU A 908 5.32 4.73 21.32
C GLU A 908 4.25 5.44 22.16
N GLU A 909 4.31 5.36 23.50
CA GLU A 909 3.48 6.14 24.45
C GLU A 909 3.56 7.66 24.23
N ARG A 910 4.65 8.14 23.62
CA ARG A 910 4.90 9.57 23.36
C ARG A 910 4.59 9.97 21.92
N GLY A 911 4.11 9.05 21.08
CA GLY A 911 3.83 9.27 19.66
C GLY A 911 5.08 9.57 18.82
N ILE A 912 6.23 8.96 19.15
CA ILE A 912 7.52 9.23 18.49
C ILE A 912 7.88 8.08 17.54
N GLU A 913 7.56 8.25 16.25
CA GLU A 913 7.75 7.26 15.17
C GLU A 913 9.21 6.84 14.93
N GLU A 914 10.19 7.72 15.20
CA GLU A 914 11.62 7.42 15.03
C GLU A 914 12.35 7.39 16.38
N ILE A 915 13.07 6.30 16.66
CA ILE A 915 13.86 6.11 17.89
C ILE A 915 15.35 6.06 17.55
N PRO A 916 16.09 7.19 17.64
CA PRO A 916 17.48 7.22 17.22
C PRO A 916 18.38 6.36 18.12
N GLN A 917 19.20 5.52 17.50
CA GLN A 917 20.33 4.81 18.12
C GLN A 917 19.96 3.59 19.01
N LEU A 918 18.83 2.90 18.78
CA LEU A 918 18.49 1.65 19.52
C LEU A 918 19.63 0.62 19.57
N TRP A 919 20.33 0.38 18.45
CA TRP A 919 21.51 -0.50 18.41
C TRP A 919 22.59 -0.10 19.45
N LYS A 920 22.81 1.20 19.65
CA LYS A 920 23.81 1.74 20.59
C LYS A 920 23.35 1.62 22.04
N ILE A 921 22.03 1.58 22.28
CA ILE A 921 21.47 1.23 23.58
C ILE A 921 21.75 -0.25 23.83
N PHE A 922 21.26 -1.14 22.95
CA PHE A 922 21.47 -2.59 23.02
C PHE A 922 22.95 -2.99 23.23
N ALA A 923 23.86 -2.48 22.39
CA ALA A 923 25.28 -2.79 22.45
C ALA A 923 25.95 -2.28 23.75
N LYS A 924 25.50 -1.14 24.30
CA LYS A 924 25.96 -0.66 25.62
C LYS A 924 25.41 -1.54 26.74
N THR A 925 24.13 -1.87 26.70
CA THR A 925 23.46 -2.70 27.69
C THR A 925 24.12 -4.08 27.79
N LEU A 926 24.42 -4.72 26.64
CA LEU A 926 25.23 -5.94 26.59
C LEU A 926 26.58 -5.78 27.31
N CYS A 927 27.33 -4.70 27.04
CA CYS A 927 28.63 -4.46 27.69
C CYS A 927 28.51 -4.22 29.20
N GLN A 928 27.44 -3.56 29.64
CA GLN A 928 27.18 -3.25 31.06
C GLN A 928 26.81 -4.51 31.85
N ILE A 929 25.86 -5.32 31.35
CA ILE A 929 25.42 -6.56 32.00
C ILE A 929 26.56 -7.59 32.01
N ALA A 930 27.27 -7.76 30.89
CA ALA A 930 28.43 -8.64 30.78
C ALA A 930 29.68 -8.12 31.55
N LYS A 931 29.63 -6.89 32.09
CA LYS A 931 30.73 -6.21 32.80
C LYS A 931 32.04 -6.19 32.00
N LYS A 932 31.94 -6.06 30.67
CA LYS A 932 33.05 -6.17 29.73
C LYS A 932 32.78 -5.36 28.46
N ASP A 933 33.77 -4.59 28.02
CA ASP A 933 33.65 -3.80 26.79
C ASP A 933 33.80 -4.68 25.55
N TYR A 934 32.70 -4.79 24.79
CA TYR A 934 32.63 -5.39 23.45
C TYR A 934 32.34 -4.33 22.36
N LEU A 935 32.19 -3.06 22.74
CA LEU A 935 31.64 -2.00 21.89
C LEU A 935 32.52 -1.73 20.66
N ARG A 936 33.84 -1.90 20.78
CA ARG A 936 34.76 -1.82 19.64
C ARG A 936 34.47 -2.89 18.59
N ASP A 937 34.41 -4.15 19.00
CA ASP A 937 34.30 -5.29 18.08
C ASP A 937 32.91 -5.37 17.46
N LEU A 938 31.86 -5.06 18.24
CA LEU A 938 30.49 -4.91 17.76
C LEU A 938 30.36 -3.83 16.68
N ASN A 939 30.95 -2.64 16.88
CA ASN A 939 30.88 -1.58 15.87
C ASN A 939 31.72 -1.89 14.62
N ILE A 940 32.86 -2.58 14.76
CA ILE A 940 33.64 -3.06 13.60
C ILE A 940 32.83 -4.09 12.80
N ALA A 941 32.11 -4.99 13.48
CA ALA A 941 31.33 -6.02 12.83
C ALA A 941 30.08 -5.48 12.11
N VAL A 942 29.35 -4.52 12.71
CA VAL A 942 28.26 -3.79 12.02
C VAL A 942 28.81 -3.05 10.80
N LYS A 943 29.95 -2.36 10.93
CA LYS A 943 30.53 -1.61 9.81
C LYS A 943 30.86 -2.54 8.63
N LYS A 944 31.48 -3.70 8.88
CA LYS A 944 31.74 -4.72 7.85
C LYS A 944 30.46 -5.27 7.24
N GLN A 945 29.49 -5.64 8.06
CA GLN A 945 28.20 -6.16 7.58
C GLN A 945 27.50 -5.19 6.61
N ASN A 946 27.55 -3.89 6.88
CA ASN A 946 26.99 -2.85 6.02
C ASN A 946 27.85 -2.55 4.77
N GLU A 947 29.11 -2.98 4.75
CA GLU A 947 30.01 -2.92 3.58
C GLU A 947 29.83 -4.16 2.69
N ASP A 948 29.59 -5.32 3.30
CA ASP A 948 29.38 -6.61 2.62
C ASP A 948 27.96 -6.76 2.03
N SER A 949 26.93 -6.11 2.59
CA SER A 949 25.52 -6.31 2.19
C SER A 949 25.11 -5.67 0.85
N GLY A 950 25.84 -4.64 0.40
CA GLY A 950 25.52 -3.87 -0.81
C GLY A 950 24.13 -3.21 -0.80
N PRO A 951 23.66 -2.68 -1.96
CA PRO A 951 22.34 -2.06 -2.08
C PRO A 951 21.18 -3.06 -2.21
N ASN A 952 21.45 -4.34 -2.51
CA ASN A 952 20.45 -5.28 -3.04
C ASN A 952 19.94 -6.32 -2.03
N ILE A 953 20.48 -6.39 -0.80
CA ILE A 953 20.03 -7.35 0.21
C ILE A 953 19.14 -6.65 1.25
N MET A 954 17.91 -6.28 0.86
CA MET A 954 16.70 -6.36 1.69
C MET A 954 15.42 -5.90 0.95
N ASN A 955 14.73 -6.86 0.35
CA ASN A 955 13.28 -6.77 0.11
C ASN A 955 12.52 -7.19 1.39
N MET A 956 12.76 -6.52 2.53
CA MET A 956 11.91 -6.68 3.72
C MET A 956 10.79 -5.63 3.68
N VAL A 957 9.56 -6.12 3.49
CA VAL A 957 8.27 -5.44 3.71
C VAL A 957 8.12 -4.05 3.06
N LEU A 958 8.15 -4.00 1.72
CA LEU A 958 7.43 -2.98 0.94
C LEU A 958 6.84 -3.60 -0.35
N SER A 959 5.72 -4.32 -0.22
CA SER A 959 4.97 -4.94 -1.33
C SER A 959 4.16 -3.91 -2.15
N SER A 960 4.85 -2.88 -2.65
CA SER A 960 4.30 -1.79 -3.47
C SER A 960 5.34 -1.14 -4.40
N LYS A 961 6.34 -1.91 -4.84
CA LYS A 961 7.36 -1.41 -5.77
C LYS A 961 6.79 -1.10 -7.17
N SER A 962 7.43 -0.11 -7.80
CA SER A 962 6.95 0.59 -9.00
C SER A 962 7.33 -0.14 -10.31
N LEU A 963 6.79 0.32 -11.44
CA LEU A 963 7.09 -0.17 -12.81
C LEU A 963 8.59 -0.33 -13.15
N ASN A 964 9.48 0.33 -12.40
CA ASN A 964 10.93 0.28 -12.58
C ASN A 964 11.50 -1.16 -12.61
N GLU A 965 10.93 -2.10 -11.83
CA GLU A 965 11.39 -3.51 -11.79
C GLU A 965 10.87 -4.36 -12.97
N TYR A 966 10.18 -3.74 -13.94
CA TYR A 966 9.73 -4.34 -15.20
C TYR A 966 10.31 -3.67 -16.46
N GLN A 967 11.32 -2.80 -16.32
CA GLN A 967 12.02 -2.28 -17.50
C GLN A 967 12.77 -3.42 -18.21
N LEU A 968 12.78 -3.39 -19.54
CA LEU A 968 13.58 -4.30 -20.35
C LEU A 968 15.06 -3.92 -20.19
N ASP A 969 15.81 -4.65 -19.36
CA ASP A 969 17.27 -4.60 -19.41
C ASP A 969 17.74 -5.12 -20.78
N ASP A 970 18.50 -4.31 -21.52
CA ASP A 970 18.94 -4.59 -22.90
C ASP A 970 19.70 -5.93 -23.04
N GLU A 971 20.31 -6.43 -21.97
CA GLU A 971 20.96 -7.75 -21.96
C GLU A 971 19.96 -8.91 -22.11
N THR A 972 18.75 -8.80 -21.54
CA THR A 972 17.70 -9.82 -21.66
C THR A 972 17.03 -9.84 -23.03
N ALA A 973 17.02 -8.71 -23.75
CA ALA A 973 16.51 -8.65 -25.12
C ALA A 973 17.42 -9.34 -26.15
N ASN A 974 18.71 -9.53 -25.83
CA ASN A 974 19.72 -10.05 -26.76
C ASN A 974 20.08 -11.54 -26.56
N SER A 975 19.60 -12.19 -25.49
CA SER A 975 19.93 -13.59 -25.17
C SER A 975 19.17 -14.64 -26.01
N GLY A 976 18.30 -14.21 -26.94
CA GLY A 976 17.48 -15.07 -27.81
C GLY A 976 18.22 -15.96 -28.83
N GLN A 977 19.54 -16.12 -28.72
CA GLN A 977 20.34 -17.09 -29.46
C GLN A 977 21.49 -17.67 -28.61
N ILE A 978 21.27 -18.83 -27.99
CA ILE A 978 22.25 -19.93 -27.83
C ILE A 978 21.51 -21.18 -27.32
N ALA A 979 21.80 -22.33 -27.96
CA ALA A 979 21.32 -23.70 -27.65
C ALA A 979 19.79 -23.94 -27.74
#